data_AF-A0A928IQR7-F1
#
_entry.id   AF-A0A928IQR7-F1
#
_cell.length_a   1.000
_cell.length_b   1.000
_cell.length_c   1.000
_cell.angle_alpha   90.00
_cell.angle_beta   90.00
_cell.angle_gamma   90.00
#
_symmetry.space_group_name_H-M   'P 1'
#
loop_
_entity.id
_entity.type
_entity.pdbx_description
1 polymer ?
#
loop_
_entity_poly.entity_id
_entity_poly.type
_entity_poly.pdbx_seq_one_letter_code
_entity_poly.pdbx_strand_id
1 'polypeptide(L)'
;MKKLSKFQKQIIAIGAVAVLAVALFAAYLIGKPDEKPAVEETPKQVQLNYSFTEGEKTALEGFKGTASFTFKSEKGKGNEKTAPLMALAEDYAALNQGISVSYGKGDADAVLTVNGTEVSLNTEKDIKYYTNLDGVTYAFNARSLINTALFGKDLGVDEKQPFAGFDKDGDILNKGGNINMFSMGTKYTDLKFVQVTNEHGEITFYSEPKTGTPCIMGTEAMMVDSSAAITLMSFAQNPVATGKVENPEELSVYGLDSDENATATILVAIDEDNFRSIRIGKALPDGSGYYALCDDASNKLKPYVYTTNAYASFALMATEDFLSAEYGVKLNELTDVYSAIDNMCITMDGMEIKLKKLSDGEKKELPINYTWKVTDPDRYIHSNKGYALSNFYNVGDMFNALSALKSDDIKVAVPTEEDLAEYGLAQPYRSYTWTVYDVVTCRVYMSRPDTDSNFYLYGVIDYYDEKTDSTYTETLGIGMLPTSAFRNEDQVCYMDFTPLNFIDNKLFTDYVKAVDKISITKDGETHIFRFEKNAEGDITAATLDNGRTDLQSVRRFYVDIIHPVIIGEHEGEVPDGVDLSITLTRGDDETTIDYTRLNSVQVYATVNGQGGYYINYDDLAPILESYQILLDGGIVPR
;
A
#
# COMPACT_ATOMS: atom_id res chain seq x y z
N MET A 1 -45.65 -33.31 -27.00
CA MET A 1 -44.24 -32.89 -27.17
C MET A 1 -43.45 -33.41 -25.97
N LYS A 2 -42.45 -34.27 -26.17
CA LYS A 2 -41.62 -34.80 -25.08
C LYS A 2 -40.72 -33.67 -24.54
N LYS A 3 -40.80 -33.36 -23.24
CA LYS A 3 -39.90 -32.41 -22.58
C LYS A 3 -38.48 -33.00 -22.56
N LEU A 4 -37.52 -32.29 -23.15
CA LEU A 4 -36.10 -32.64 -23.13
C LEU A 4 -35.57 -32.55 -21.69
N SER A 5 -34.73 -33.52 -21.31
CA SER A 5 -34.12 -33.59 -19.97
C SER A 5 -33.08 -32.47 -19.77
N LYS A 6 -32.76 -32.16 -18.51
CA LYS A 6 -31.79 -31.12 -18.13
C LYS A 6 -30.42 -31.33 -18.80
N PHE A 7 -30.01 -32.59 -18.95
CA PHE A 7 -28.78 -33.00 -19.65
C PHE A 7 -28.85 -32.74 -21.17
N GLN A 8 -30.00 -32.97 -21.80
CA GLN A 8 -30.18 -32.67 -23.22
C GLN A 8 -30.18 -31.17 -23.52
N LYS A 9 -30.66 -30.34 -22.57
CA LYS A 9 -30.57 -28.88 -22.68
C LYS A 9 -29.13 -28.36 -22.53
N GLN A 10 -28.33 -28.99 -21.66
CA GLN A 10 -26.91 -28.66 -21.50
C GLN A 10 -26.08 -29.06 -22.73
N ILE A 11 -26.35 -30.22 -23.35
CA ILE A 11 -25.69 -30.61 -24.60
C ILE A 11 -26.05 -29.67 -25.77
N ILE A 12 -27.31 -29.22 -25.84
CA ILE A 12 -27.73 -28.24 -26.87
C ILE A 12 -27.09 -26.87 -26.62
N ALA A 13 -26.93 -26.44 -25.36
CA ALA A 13 -26.26 -25.19 -25.02
C ALA A 13 -24.75 -25.24 -25.33
N ILE A 14 -24.07 -26.35 -24.99
CA ILE A 14 -22.64 -26.55 -25.32
C ILE A 14 -22.44 -26.64 -26.83
N GLY A 15 -23.34 -27.32 -27.56
CA GLY A 15 -23.32 -27.37 -29.02
C GLY A 15 -23.58 -26.01 -29.67
N ALA A 16 -24.45 -25.18 -29.10
CA ALA A 16 -24.71 -23.83 -29.59
C ALA A 16 -23.51 -22.88 -29.37
N VAL A 17 -22.83 -23.01 -28.23
CA VAL A 17 -21.59 -22.24 -27.93
C VAL A 17 -20.43 -22.66 -28.84
N ALA A 18 -20.28 -23.97 -29.11
CA ALA A 18 -19.26 -24.47 -30.02
C ALA A 18 -19.51 -24.01 -31.48
N VAL A 19 -20.76 -23.99 -31.94
CA VAL A 19 -21.12 -23.49 -33.28
C VAL A 19 -20.91 -21.97 -33.38
N LEU A 20 -21.19 -21.22 -32.30
CA LEU A 20 -20.90 -19.78 -32.24
C LEU A 20 -19.39 -19.50 -32.29
N ALA A 21 -18.58 -20.28 -31.56
CA ALA A 21 -17.13 -20.16 -31.55
C ALA A 21 -16.51 -20.46 -32.93
N VAL A 22 -17.01 -21.49 -33.64
CA VAL A 22 -16.58 -21.82 -35.01
C VAL A 22 -16.99 -20.74 -36.01
N ALA A 23 -18.20 -20.15 -35.86
CA ALA A 23 -18.65 -19.05 -36.70
C ALA A 23 -17.84 -17.75 -36.46
N LEU A 24 -17.48 -17.46 -35.21
CA LEU A 24 -16.61 -16.33 -34.84
C LEU A 24 -15.17 -16.53 -35.34
N PHE A 25 -14.65 -17.76 -35.29
CA PHE A 25 -13.33 -18.10 -35.83
C PHE A 25 -13.30 -18.04 -37.37
N ALA A 26 -14.40 -18.44 -38.04
CA ALA A 26 -14.54 -18.27 -39.50
C ALA A 26 -14.68 -16.80 -39.90
N ALA A 27 -15.37 -15.98 -39.10
CA ALA A 27 -15.45 -14.53 -39.30
C ALA A 27 -14.09 -13.82 -39.09
N TYR A 28 -13.27 -14.30 -38.14
CA TYR A 28 -11.89 -13.87 -37.91
C TYR A 28 -10.97 -14.20 -39.11
N LEU A 29 -11.13 -15.37 -39.73
CA LEU A 29 -10.34 -15.77 -40.91
C LEU A 29 -10.74 -15.05 -42.21
N ILE A 30 -12.02 -14.67 -42.37
CA ILE A 30 -12.52 -13.91 -43.53
C ILE A 30 -12.22 -12.40 -43.38
N GLY A 31 -11.97 -11.93 -42.16
CA GLY A 31 -11.74 -10.53 -41.81
C GLY A 31 -10.30 -10.02 -41.93
N LYS A 32 -9.39 -10.73 -42.61
CA LYS A 32 -8.07 -10.14 -42.94
C LYS A 32 -8.25 -9.01 -43.95
N PRO A 33 -7.92 -7.75 -43.63
CA PRO A 33 -7.78 -6.73 -44.65
C PRO A 33 -6.53 -7.03 -45.46
N ASP A 34 -6.67 -7.03 -46.79
CA ASP A 34 -5.56 -6.93 -47.72
C ASP A 34 -4.58 -5.83 -47.28
N GLU A 35 -3.29 -6.08 -47.55
CA GLU A 35 -2.13 -5.19 -47.40
C GLU A 35 -2.51 -3.72 -47.15
N LYS A 36 -2.35 -3.26 -45.89
CA LYS A 36 -2.38 -1.83 -45.61
C LYS A 36 -1.22 -1.17 -46.34
N PRO A 37 -1.44 -0.02 -47.00
CA PRO A 37 -0.41 0.67 -47.75
C PRO A 37 0.71 1.10 -46.80
N ALA A 38 1.96 1.00 -47.28
CA ALA A 38 3.11 1.55 -46.60
C ALA A 38 2.81 3.01 -46.24
N VAL A 39 2.68 3.28 -44.94
CA VAL A 39 2.74 4.64 -44.42
C VAL A 39 4.21 5.02 -44.59
N GLU A 40 4.51 5.93 -45.53
CA GLU A 40 5.76 6.68 -45.44
C GLU A 40 5.70 7.45 -44.12
N GLU A 41 6.34 6.89 -43.09
CA GLU A 41 6.64 7.63 -41.88
C GLU A 41 7.52 8.81 -42.29
N THR A 42 6.96 10.01 -42.30
CA THR A 42 7.77 11.22 -42.32
C THR A 42 8.68 11.14 -41.09
N PRO A 43 10.02 11.16 -41.23
CA PRO A 43 10.92 11.06 -40.10
C PRO A 43 10.53 12.11 -39.07
N LYS A 44 10.25 11.70 -37.82
CA LYS A 44 10.08 12.64 -36.71
C LYS A 44 11.29 13.57 -36.71
N GLN A 45 11.07 14.88 -36.85
CA GLN A 45 12.14 15.86 -36.71
C GLN A 45 12.65 15.82 -35.28
N VAL A 46 13.72 15.06 -35.04
CA VAL A 46 14.45 15.12 -33.78
C VAL A 46 15.26 16.43 -33.80
N GLN A 47 14.98 17.33 -32.87
CA GLN A 47 15.86 18.47 -32.62
C GLN A 47 17.17 17.94 -32.01
N LEU A 48 18.18 17.77 -32.86
CA LEU A 48 19.55 17.49 -32.43
C LEU A 48 20.18 18.82 -31.98
N ASN A 49 20.16 19.12 -30.69
CA ASN A 49 20.77 20.33 -30.11
C ASN A 49 22.27 20.17 -29.84
N TYR A 50 23.14 20.39 -30.82
CA TYR A 50 24.58 20.22 -30.62
C TYR A 50 25.12 21.20 -29.57
N SER A 51 25.53 20.67 -28.42
CA SER A 51 26.08 21.50 -27.34
C SER A 51 27.54 21.87 -27.64
N PHE A 52 27.83 23.17 -27.72
CA PHE A 52 29.18 23.71 -27.87
C PHE A 52 29.86 23.90 -26.52
N THR A 53 31.13 23.48 -26.39
CA THR A 53 31.93 23.83 -25.22
C THR A 53 32.16 25.33 -25.18
N GLU A 54 32.44 25.88 -24.01
CA GLU A 54 32.67 27.33 -23.86
C GLU A 54 33.85 27.82 -24.71
N GLY A 55 34.89 26.98 -24.86
CA GLY A 55 36.02 27.25 -25.74
C GLY A 55 35.63 27.30 -27.23
N GLU A 56 34.76 26.39 -27.67
CA GLU A 56 34.24 26.40 -29.04
C GLU A 56 33.31 27.57 -29.32
N LYS A 57 32.41 27.91 -28.37
CA LYS A 57 31.56 29.11 -28.49
C LYS A 57 32.42 30.36 -28.64
N THR A 58 33.42 30.52 -27.79
CA THR A 58 34.35 31.66 -27.85
C THR A 58 35.10 31.71 -29.19
N ALA A 59 35.55 30.56 -29.70
CA ALA A 59 36.22 30.48 -31.00
C ALA A 59 35.27 30.78 -32.17
N LEU A 60 34.03 30.31 -32.10
CA LEU A 60 32.98 30.56 -33.09
C LEU A 60 32.54 32.01 -33.10
N GLU A 61 32.24 32.61 -31.95
CA GLU A 61 31.95 34.05 -31.84
C GLU A 61 33.11 34.92 -32.35
N GLY A 62 34.34 34.46 -32.15
CA GLY A 62 35.56 35.12 -32.63
C GLY A 62 35.89 34.90 -34.11
N PHE A 63 35.15 34.06 -34.84
CA PHE A 63 35.37 33.79 -36.26
C PHE A 63 35.05 35.04 -37.10
N LYS A 64 36.05 35.52 -37.86
CA LYS A 64 35.95 36.74 -38.70
C LYS A 64 35.80 36.46 -40.20
N GLY A 65 35.77 35.19 -40.60
CA GLY A 65 35.58 34.80 -42.00
C GLY A 65 34.12 34.78 -42.42
N THR A 66 33.89 34.35 -43.66
CA THR A 66 32.54 34.01 -44.16
C THR A 66 32.46 32.53 -44.42
N ALA A 67 31.38 31.88 -44.02
CA ALA A 67 31.12 30.49 -44.34
C ALA A 67 29.67 30.29 -44.80
N SER A 68 29.46 29.34 -45.71
CA SER A 68 28.13 28.97 -46.18
C SER A 68 28.01 27.46 -46.33
N PHE A 69 27.02 26.89 -45.64
CA PHE A 69 26.56 25.52 -45.86
C PHE A 69 25.50 25.53 -46.96
N THR A 70 25.67 24.66 -47.96
CA THR A 70 24.73 24.48 -49.06
C THR A 70 24.31 23.02 -49.12
N PHE A 71 23.01 22.78 -48.99
CA PHE A 71 22.40 21.45 -49.03
C PHE A 71 21.52 21.31 -50.27
N LYS A 72 21.66 20.16 -50.94
CA LYS A 72 20.82 19.80 -52.10
C LYS A 72 19.35 19.63 -51.72
N SER A 73 19.06 19.06 -50.55
CA SER A 73 17.69 18.86 -50.08
C SER A 73 17.07 20.16 -49.55
N GLU A 74 15.74 20.25 -49.61
CA GLU A 74 14.99 21.34 -48.98
C GLU A 74 15.07 21.25 -47.44
N LYS A 75 14.85 22.39 -46.77
CA LYS A 75 14.83 22.44 -45.30
C LYS A 75 13.81 21.45 -44.74
N GLY A 76 14.26 20.61 -43.81
CA GLY A 76 13.42 19.60 -43.17
C GLY A 76 13.14 18.35 -44.03
N LYS A 77 13.72 18.24 -45.22
CA LYS A 77 13.61 17.07 -46.12
C LYS A 77 14.95 16.32 -46.31
N GLY A 78 15.86 16.43 -45.34
CA GLY A 78 17.09 15.63 -45.33
C GLY A 78 16.78 14.15 -45.10
N ASN A 79 17.63 13.27 -45.64
CA ASN A 79 17.60 11.84 -45.31
C ASN A 79 18.34 11.56 -43.99
N GLU A 80 18.43 10.30 -43.59
CA GLU A 80 19.06 9.86 -42.33
C GLU A 80 20.52 10.37 -42.12
N LYS A 81 21.24 10.72 -43.19
CA LYS A 81 22.62 11.22 -43.15
C LYS A 81 22.73 12.74 -43.35
N THR A 82 21.84 13.34 -44.13
CA THR A 82 21.86 14.79 -44.37
C THR A 82 21.11 15.57 -43.30
N ALA A 83 20.03 15.04 -42.75
CA ALA A 83 19.26 15.72 -41.70
C ALA A 83 20.10 16.06 -40.45
N PRO A 84 20.97 15.17 -39.93
CA PRO A 84 21.82 15.50 -38.79
C PRO A 84 22.86 16.58 -39.11
N LEU A 85 23.41 16.57 -40.33
CA LEU A 85 24.37 17.57 -40.77
C LEU A 85 23.71 18.94 -41.00
N MET A 86 22.45 18.97 -41.44
CA MET A 86 21.66 20.21 -41.54
C MET A 86 21.44 20.83 -40.16
N ALA A 87 21.03 20.02 -39.17
CA ALA A 87 20.84 20.51 -37.80
C ALA A 87 22.14 21.09 -37.22
N LEU A 88 23.26 20.39 -37.40
CA LEU A 88 24.57 20.88 -36.98
C LEU A 88 24.92 22.22 -37.66
N ALA A 89 24.70 22.34 -38.97
CA ALA A 89 24.98 23.58 -39.70
C ALA A 89 24.11 24.76 -39.22
N GLU A 90 22.85 24.50 -38.88
CA GLU A 90 21.96 25.52 -38.29
C GLU A 90 22.46 26.00 -36.93
N ASP A 91 22.99 25.10 -36.09
CA ASP A 91 23.57 25.49 -34.80
C ASP A 91 24.82 26.36 -34.96
N TYR A 92 25.71 26.05 -35.92
CA TYR A 92 26.85 26.92 -36.24
C TYR A 92 26.41 28.31 -36.72
N ALA A 93 25.39 28.38 -37.57
CA ALA A 93 24.85 29.65 -38.08
C ALA A 93 24.12 30.47 -37.00
N ALA A 94 23.52 29.80 -36.01
CA ALA A 94 22.92 30.48 -34.86
C ALA A 94 23.98 31.15 -33.96
N LEU A 95 25.19 30.58 -33.88
CA LEU A 95 26.28 31.09 -33.04
C LEU A 95 27.14 32.19 -33.69
N ASN A 96 27.20 32.25 -35.02
CA ASN A 96 27.95 33.30 -35.72
C ASN A 96 27.23 33.77 -37.00
N GLN A 97 26.95 35.08 -37.08
CA GLN A 97 26.23 35.71 -38.20
C GLN A 97 26.99 35.68 -39.54
N GLY A 98 28.31 35.42 -39.52
CA GLY A 98 29.14 35.22 -40.71
C GLY A 98 29.02 33.81 -41.31
N ILE A 99 28.26 32.91 -40.68
CA ILE A 99 27.95 31.56 -41.15
C ILE A 99 26.49 31.54 -41.61
N SER A 100 26.26 31.02 -42.82
CA SER A 100 24.91 30.93 -43.41
C SER A 100 24.59 29.51 -43.85
N VAL A 101 23.29 29.18 -43.90
CA VAL A 101 22.80 27.88 -44.38
C VAL A 101 21.81 28.11 -45.51
N SER A 102 21.95 27.35 -46.59
CA SER A 102 21.07 27.38 -47.75
C SER A 102 20.64 25.97 -48.17
N TYR A 103 19.39 25.88 -48.64
CA TYR A 103 18.71 24.62 -48.92
C TYR A 103 18.20 24.58 -50.37
N GLY A 104 18.00 23.38 -50.91
CA GLY A 104 17.46 23.18 -52.26
C GLY A 104 18.39 23.64 -53.38
N LYS A 105 19.71 23.69 -53.13
CA LYS A 105 20.71 24.23 -54.05
C LYS A 105 21.93 23.30 -54.14
N GLY A 106 22.49 23.14 -55.34
CA GLY A 106 23.73 22.39 -55.59
C GLY A 106 23.55 20.94 -56.05
N ASP A 107 24.66 20.36 -56.54
CA ASP A 107 24.69 19.00 -57.13
C ASP A 107 25.08 17.91 -56.10
N ALA A 108 25.69 18.30 -54.98
CA ALA A 108 26.16 17.42 -53.91
C ALA A 108 25.30 17.54 -52.64
N ASP A 109 25.27 16.47 -51.83
CA ASP A 109 24.38 16.36 -50.66
C ASP A 109 24.64 17.45 -49.59
N ALA A 110 25.92 17.84 -49.39
CA ALA A 110 26.32 18.98 -48.58
C ALA A 110 27.66 19.58 -49.05
N VAL A 111 27.74 20.91 -49.12
CA VAL A 111 28.97 21.66 -49.42
C VAL A 111 29.17 22.75 -48.37
N LEU A 112 30.37 22.84 -47.80
CA LEU A 112 30.78 23.93 -46.92
C LEU A 112 31.78 24.82 -47.67
N THR A 113 31.43 26.08 -47.90
CA THR A 113 32.35 27.06 -48.48
C THR A 113 32.86 27.98 -47.40
N VAL A 114 34.19 28.09 -47.23
CA VAL A 114 34.84 28.97 -46.24
C VAL A 114 35.74 29.96 -46.97
N ASN A 115 35.48 31.26 -46.80
CA ASN A 115 36.21 32.36 -47.45
C ASN A 115 36.40 32.16 -48.97
N GLY A 116 35.39 31.63 -49.65
CA GLY A 116 35.41 31.35 -51.09
C GLY A 116 36.11 30.04 -51.50
N THR A 117 36.62 29.25 -50.55
CA THR A 117 37.17 27.91 -50.80
C THR A 117 36.12 26.85 -50.49
N GLU A 118 35.84 25.97 -51.44
CA GLU A 118 34.89 24.88 -51.25
C GLU A 118 35.55 23.68 -50.53
N VAL A 119 34.88 23.22 -49.48
CA VAL A 119 35.14 21.97 -48.77
C VAL A 119 33.91 21.10 -48.98
N SER A 120 34.02 20.11 -49.86
CA SER A 120 32.96 19.11 -50.03
C SER A 120 32.89 18.24 -48.78
N LEU A 121 31.72 18.16 -48.15
CA LEU A 121 31.47 17.27 -47.02
C LEU A 121 30.70 16.07 -47.57
N ASN A 122 31.40 15.03 -48.01
CA ASN A 122 30.72 13.86 -48.56
C ASN A 122 30.10 13.05 -47.42
N THR A 123 28.76 13.08 -47.32
CA THR A 123 27.98 12.36 -46.31
C THR A 123 28.08 10.83 -46.41
N GLU A 124 28.71 10.28 -47.44
CA GLU A 124 28.94 8.83 -47.57
C GLU A 124 30.39 8.41 -47.27
N LYS A 125 31.35 9.33 -47.39
CA LYS A 125 32.79 9.00 -47.31
C LYS A 125 33.50 9.66 -46.15
N ASP A 126 33.17 10.91 -45.87
CA ASP A 126 33.94 11.75 -44.96
C ASP A 126 33.30 11.79 -43.57
N ILE A 127 31.98 11.60 -43.50
CA ILE A 127 31.21 11.68 -42.26
C ILE A 127 30.91 10.28 -41.71
N LYS A 128 31.37 10.02 -40.48
CA LYS A 128 30.98 8.88 -39.66
C LYS A 128 29.64 9.19 -38.99
N TYR A 129 28.69 8.28 -39.12
CA TYR A 129 27.39 8.37 -38.47
C TYR A 129 27.26 7.31 -37.40
N TYR A 130 26.52 7.66 -36.35
CA TYR A 130 26.11 6.75 -35.31
C TYR A 130 24.61 6.89 -35.12
N THR A 131 23.93 5.77 -34.95
CA THR A 131 22.51 5.72 -34.66
C THR A 131 22.35 5.22 -33.23
N ASN A 132 21.62 5.96 -32.41
CA ASN A 132 21.34 5.57 -31.04
C ASN A 132 20.27 4.46 -30.99
N LEU A 133 20.02 3.97 -29.78
CA LEU A 133 19.05 2.92 -29.47
C LEU A 133 17.59 3.25 -29.85
N ASP A 134 17.26 4.54 -29.98
CA ASP A 134 15.94 5.03 -30.39
C ASP A 134 15.83 5.26 -31.92
N GLY A 135 16.86 4.88 -32.70
CA GLY A 135 16.89 5.07 -34.14
C GLY A 135 17.30 6.48 -34.60
N VAL A 136 17.81 7.32 -33.70
CA VAL A 136 18.26 8.68 -34.00
C VAL A 136 19.70 8.66 -34.50
N THR A 137 19.91 9.07 -35.74
CA THR A 137 21.24 9.16 -36.37
C THR A 137 21.89 10.51 -36.14
N TYR A 138 23.19 10.54 -35.80
CA TYR A 138 23.99 11.76 -35.63
C TYR A 138 25.32 11.68 -36.39
N ALA A 139 25.75 12.84 -36.91
CA ALA A 139 26.98 13.01 -37.66
C ALA A 139 28.18 13.22 -36.71
N PHE A 140 28.92 12.16 -36.42
CA PHE A 140 29.83 12.07 -35.27
C PHE A 140 31.15 12.84 -35.44
N ASN A 141 31.86 12.63 -36.55
CA ASN A 141 33.12 13.36 -36.84
C ASN A 141 32.90 14.65 -37.64
N ALA A 142 31.65 14.97 -38.02
CA ALA A 142 31.32 16.14 -38.83
C ALA A 142 31.78 17.45 -38.18
N ARG A 143 31.66 17.55 -36.86
CA ARG A 143 32.04 18.72 -36.08
C ARG A 143 33.55 19.00 -36.14
N SER A 144 34.38 17.97 -36.02
CA SER A 144 35.84 18.09 -36.17
C SER A 144 36.22 18.55 -37.58
N LEU A 145 35.56 17.99 -38.61
CA LEU A 145 35.78 18.38 -40.01
C LEU A 145 35.39 19.84 -40.28
N ILE A 146 34.24 20.27 -39.77
CA ILE A 146 33.75 21.65 -39.87
C ILE A 146 34.69 22.60 -39.13
N ASN A 147 35.08 22.28 -37.89
CA ASN A 147 36.02 23.11 -37.11
C ASN A 147 37.36 23.25 -37.82
N THR A 148 37.89 22.15 -38.36
CA THR A 148 39.14 22.17 -39.12
C THR A 148 39.02 23.02 -40.38
N ALA A 149 37.89 22.97 -41.09
CA ALA A 149 37.63 23.79 -42.26
C ALA A 149 37.52 25.29 -41.91
N LEU A 150 36.87 25.64 -40.80
CA LEU A 150 36.69 27.03 -40.36
C LEU A 150 37.95 27.65 -39.77
N PHE A 151 38.70 26.89 -38.96
CA PHE A 151 39.77 27.43 -38.10
C PHE A 151 41.17 26.92 -38.46
N GLY A 152 41.30 26.00 -39.42
CA GLY A 152 42.56 25.37 -39.80
C GLY A 152 43.12 24.39 -38.77
N LYS A 153 42.34 24.08 -37.72
CA LYS A 153 42.66 23.10 -36.68
C LYS A 153 41.38 22.57 -36.07
N ASP A 154 41.44 21.36 -35.55
CA ASP A 154 40.40 20.91 -34.62
C ASP A 154 40.49 21.75 -33.32
N LEU A 155 39.33 22.08 -32.75
CA LEU A 155 39.24 22.80 -31.48
C LEU A 155 39.35 21.87 -30.27
N GLY A 156 39.91 20.68 -30.46
CA GLY A 156 40.07 19.66 -29.42
C GLY A 156 38.82 18.83 -29.19
N VAL A 157 37.98 18.68 -30.22
CA VAL A 157 36.87 17.73 -30.17
C VAL A 157 37.48 16.34 -30.26
N ASP A 158 37.47 15.58 -29.17
CA ASP A 158 37.89 14.19 -29.21
C ASP A 158 36.99 13.46 -30.23
N GLU A 159 37.58 12.75 -31.20
CA GLU A 159 36.82 11.89 -32.11
C GLU A 159 36.00 10.83 -31.35
N LYS A 160 36.19 10.68 -30.03
CA LYS A 160 35.41 9.82 -29.14
C LYS A 160 34.39 10.58 -28.27
N GLN A 161 34.30 11.91 -28.36
CA GLN A 161 33.40 12.68 -27.50
C GLN A 161 31.95 12.57 -27.98
N PRO A 162 31.08 11.91 -27.21
CA PRO A 162 29.68 11.79 -27.57
C PRO A 162 28.95 13.11 -27.37
N PHE A 163 27.75 13.20 -27.94
CA PHE A 163 26.86 14.32 -27.74
C PHE A 163 26.46 14.44 -26.26
N ALA A 164 26.16 15.65 -25.78
CA ALA A 164 25.75 15.84 -24.38
C ALA A 164 24.51 15.00 -24.06
N GLY A 165 24.63 14.12 -23.05
CA GLY A 165 23.58 13.16 -22.71
C GLY A 165 23.69 11.83 -23.45
N PHE A 166 24.82 11.54 -24.12
CA PHE A 166 25.13 10.24 -24.71
C PHE A 166 26.53 9.77 -24.32
N ASP A 167 26.78 8.46 -24.42
CA ASP A 167 28.10 7.87 -24.26
C ASP A 167 28.79 7.58 -25.60
N LYS A 168 30.06 7.14 -25.56
CA LYS A 168 30.91 6.92 -26.74
C LYS A 168 30.34 5.93 -27.77
N ASP A 169 29.40 5.07 -27.37
CA ASP A 169 28.80 4.06 -28.23
C ASP A 169 27.41 4.49 -28.76
N GLY A 170 26.92 5.64 -28.28
CA GLY A 170 25.65 6.25 -28.64
C GLY A 170 24.50 5.94 -27.69
N ASP A 171 24.78 5.37 -26.51
CA ASP A 171 23.73 5.09 -25.51
C ASP A 171 23.37 6.36 -24.74
N ILE A 172 22.10 6.50 -24.36
CA ILE A 172 21.61 7.68 -23.65
C ILE A 172 22.15 7.68 -22.22
N LEU A 173 22.69 8.81 -21.77
CA LEU A 173 23.08 9.04 -20.39
C LEU A 173 21.94 9.76 -19.64
N ASN A 174 21.61 9.24 -18.46
CA ASN A 174 20.71 9.95 -17.57
C ASN A 174 21.41 11.18 -16.92
N LYS A 175 20.67 11.99 -16.15
CA LYS A 175 21.22 13.19 -15.49
C LYS A 175 22.39 12.91 -14.54
N GLY A 176 22.52 11.68 -14.05
CA GLY A 176 23.63 11.22 -13.21
C GLY A 176 24.84 10.71 -13.99
N GLY A 177 24.77 10.68 -15.33
CA GLY A 177 25.84 10.15 -16.19
C GLY A 177 25.86 8.62 -16.31
N ASN A 178 24.85 7.92 -15.77
CA ASN A 178 24.71 6.47 -15.94
C ASN A 178 24.03 6.16 -17.27
N ILE A 179 24.32 4.99 -17.82
CA ILE A 179 23.81 4.55 -19.12
C ILE A 179 22.37 4.08 -18.95
N ASN A 180 21.46 4.59 -19.77
CA ASN A 180 20.11 4.06 -19.92
C ASN A 180 20.16 2.97 -20.99
N MET A 181 19.97 1.71 -20.61
CA MET A 181 20.10 0.55 -21.49
C MET A 181 19.03 0.55 -22.59
N PHE A 182 17.87 1.16 -22.32
CA PHE A 182 16.90 1.64 -23.30
C PHE A 182 15.99 2.70 -22.67
N SER A 183 15.27 3.47 -23.49
CA SER A 183 14.25 4.42 -23.04
C SER A 183 12.95 4.14 -23.79
N MET A 184 11.87 3.87 -23.07
CA MET A 184 10.58 3.59 -23.73
C MET A 184 9.76 4.84 -24.04
N GLY A 185 10.14 6.01 -23.51
CA GLY A 185 9.43 7.29 -23.75
C GLY A 185 7.99 7.36 -23.23
N THR A 186 7.49 6.28 -22.61
CA THR A 186 6.19 6.14 -21.93
C THR A 186 6.38 6.21 -20.43
N LYS A 187 5.34 6.50 -19.62
CA LYS A 187 5.43 6.42 -18.15
C LYS A 187 5.22 4.98 -17.68
N TYR A 188 5.68 4.64 -16.48
CA TYR A 188 5.44 3.30 -15.92
C TYR A 188 3.93 2.98 -15.82
N THR A 189 3.09 4.00 -15.60
CA THR A 189 1.62 3.87 -15.57
C THR A 189 1.01 3.48 -16.91
N ASP A 190 1.76 3.67 -18.00
CA ASP A 190 1.33 3.35 -19.36
C ASP A 190 1.81 1.95 -19.79
N LEU A 191 2.55 1.25 -18.94
CA LEU A 191 2.97 -0.13 -19.20
C LEU A 191 1.78 -1.08 -19.06
N LYS A 192 1.66 -2.03 -19.97
CA LYS A 192 0.70 -3.12 -19.88
C LYS A 192 1.05 -4.07 -18.75
N PHE A 193 2.30 -4.53 -18.71
CA PHE A 193 2.81 -5.32 -17.61
C PHE A 193 4.34 -5.33 -17.58
N VAL A 194 4.90 -5.70 -16.43
CA VAL A 194 6.29 -6.07 -16.22
C VAL A 194 6.28 -7.46 -15.59
N GLN A 195 6.85 -8.46 -16.26
CA GLN A 195 6.93 -9.83 -15.75
C GLN A 195 8.39 -10.14 -15.40
N VAL A 196 8.60 -10.64 -14.19
CA VAL A 196 9.91 -11.08 -13.70
C VAL A 196 9.87 -12.61 -13.54
N THR A 197 10.85 -13.29 -14.13
CA THR A 197 11.04 -14.74 -13.97
C THR A 197 12.42 -14.99 -13.38
N ASN A 198 12.50 -15.81 -12.34
CA ASN A 198 13.76 -16.24 -11.72
C ASN A 198 13.65 -17.69 -11.20
N GLU A 199 14.65 -18.18 -10.47
CA GLU A 199 14.66 -19.56 -9.94
C GLU A 199 13.53 -19.87 -8.94
N HIS A 200 12.88 -18.83 -8.38
CA HIS A 200 11.81 -18.95 -7.41
C HIS A 200 10.42 -18.88 -8.04
N GLY A 201 10.30 -18.51 -9.32
CA GLY A 201 9.04 -18.49 -10.04
C GLY A 201 8.90 -17.27 -10.95
N GLU A 202 7.64 -16.97 -11.26
CA GLU A 202 7.25 -15.87 -12.13
C GLU A 202 6.28 -14.95 -11.38
N ILE A 203 6.50 -13.63 -11.50
CA ILE A 203 5.62 -12.60 -10.96
C ILE A 203 5.35 -11.55 -12.03
N THR A 204 4.09 -11.14 -12.17
CA THR A 204 3.69 -10.14 -13.16
C THR A 204 3.12 -8.92 -12.45
N PHE A 205 3.65 -7.75 -12.77
CA PHE A 205 3.19 -6.44 -12.30
C PHE A 205 2.45 -5.74 -13.43
N TYR A 206 1.43 -4.95 -13.11
CA TYR A 206 0.73 -4.12 -14.09
C TYR A 206 0.20 -2.85 -13.43
N SER A 207 -0.12 -1.82 -14.21
CA SER A 207 -0.81 -0.63 -13.68
C SER A 207 -2.31 -0.75 -13.90
N GLU A 208 -3.09 -0.55 -12.84
CA GLU A 208 -4.55 -0.52 -12.93
C GLU A 208 -4.97 0.62 -13.89
N PRO A 209 -5.78 0.34 -14.94
CA PRO A 209 -6.01 1.31 -16.02
C PRO A 209 -6.73 2.61 -15.65
N LYS A 210 -7.46 2.65 -14.53
CA LYS A 210 -8.28 3.79 -14.07
C LYS A 210 -7.54 4.66 -13.06
N THR A 211 -6.75 4.08 -12.17
CA THR A 211 -6.08 4.73 -11.04
C THR A 211 -4.58 4.91 -11.30
N GLY A 212 -3.98 4.10 -12.18
CA GLY A 212 -2.53 4.04 -12.39
C GLY A 212 -1.78 3.40 -11.22
N THR A 213 -2.48 2.81 -10.26
CA THR A 213 -1.88 2.11 -9.12
C THR A 213 -1.19 0.83 -9.63
N PRO A 214 0.06 0.56 -9.23
CA PRO A 214 0.68 -0.71 -9.58
C PRO A 214 0.06 -1.85 -8.77
N CYS A 215 -0.21 -2.93 -9.48
CA CYS A 215 -0.81 -4.16 -9.00
C CYS A 215 0.11 -5.32 -9.36
N ILE A 216 0.00 -6.40 -8.58
CA ILE A 216 0.64 -7.68 -8.89
C ILE A 216 -0.46 -8.62 -9.34
N MET A 217 -0.25 -9.25 -10.49
CA MET A 217 -1.21 -10.14 -11.11
C MET A 217 -1.45 -11.36 -10.24
N GLY A 218 -2.72 -11.70 -10.04
CA GLY A 218 -3.11 -12.76 -9.13
C GLY A 218 -2.96 -12.39 -7.66
N THR A 219 -2.78 -11.13 -7.30
CA THR A 219 -2.84 -10.64 -5.92
C THR A 219 -3.65 -9.34 -5.80
N GLU A 220 -4.52 -9.07 -6.79
CA GLU A 220 -5.26 -7.81 -6.91
C GLU A 220 -6.14 -7.53 -5.70
N ALA A 221 -6.53 -8.59 -5.00
CA ALA A 221 -7.31 -8.53 -3.78
C ALA A 221 -6.47 -8.18 -2.53
N MET A 222 -5.16 -7.93 -2.67
CA MET A 222 -4.24 -7.62 -1.58
C MET A 222 -3.79 -6.15 -1.60
N MET A 223 -3.78 -5.47 -0.44
CA MET A 223 -3.20 -4.14 -0.31
C MET A 223 -1.66 -4.21 -0.36
N VAL A 224 -1.08 -3.80 -1.48
CA VAL A 224 0.38 -3.74 -1.69
C VAL A 224 0.89 -2.36 -1.28
N ASP A 225 1.97 -2.29 -0.49
CA ASP A 225 2.78 -1.06 -0.42
C ASP A 225 3.33 -0.78 -1.82
N SER A 226 2.70 0.14 -2.55
CA SER A 226 3.04 0.36 -3.95
C SER A 226 4.49 0.81 -4.17
N SER A 227 5.26 1.20 -3.14
CA SER A 227 6.57 1.82 -3.32
C SER A 227 7.61 0.92 -4.00
N ALA A 228 7.72 -0.37 -3.65
CA ALA A 228 8.64 -1.27 -4.34
C ALA A 228 8.17 -1.64 -5.75
N ALA A 229 6.86 -1.85 -5.92
CA ALA A 229 6.26 -2.11 -7.22
C ALA A 229 6.43 -0.90 -8.18
N ILE A 230 6.21 0.33 -7.72
CA ILE A 230 6.49 1.57 -8.46
C ILE A 230 7.97 1.61 -8.85
N THR A 231 8.87 1.32 -7.90
CA THR A 231 10.32 1.34 -8.12
C THR A 231 10.73 0.34 -9.20
N LEU A 232 10.22 -0.90 -9.13
CA LEU A 232 10.47 -1.95 -10.11
C LEU A 232 9.93 -1.56 -11.49
N MET A 233 8.67 -1.14 -11.58
CA MET A 233 8.07 -0.73 -12.86
C MET A 233 8.79 0.48 -13.46
N SER A 234 9.26 1.41 -12.62
CA SER A 234 10.07 2.56 -13.06
C SER A 234 11.46 2.14 -13.57
N PHE A 235 12.11 1.18 -12.93
CA PHE A 235 13.40 0.64 -13.39
C PHE A 235 13.28 -0.25 -14.63
N ALA A 236 12.16 -0.97 -14.77
CA ALA A 236 11.85 -1.71 -15.98
C ALA A 236 11.53 -0.78 -17.16
N GLN A 237 10.93 0.38 -16.88
CA GLN A 237 10.64 1.42 -17.86
C GLN A 237 11.92 2.08 -18.43
N ASN A 238 12.89 2.39 -17.55
CA ASN A 238 14.15 3.03 -17.92
C ASN A 238 15.33 2.31 -17.22
N PRO A 239 15.76 1.17 -17.77
CA PRO A 239 16.80 0.37 -17.16
C PRO A 239 18.15 1.06 -17.14
N VAL A 240 18.74 1.19 -15.95
CA VAL A 240 20.02 1.88 -15.76
C VAL A 240 21.16 0.88 -15.58
N ALA A 241 22.21 1.05 -16.38
CA ALA A 241 23.48 0.37 -16.24
C ALA A 241 24.51 1.27 -15.55
N THR A 242 25.34 0.65 -14.72
CA THR A 242 26.52 1.26 -14.08
C THR A 242 27.74 1.27 -15.00
N GLY A 243 27.72 0.45 -16.06
CA GLY A 243 28.83 0.32 -17.00
C GLY A 243 28.55 -0.65 -18.14
N LYS A 244 29.56 -0.81 -18.99
CA LYS A 244 29.58 -1.74 -20.13
C LYS A 244 30.88 -2.52 -20.14
N VAL A 245 30.80 -3.80 -20.52
CA VAL A 245 31.97 -4.65 -20.71
C VAL A 245 32.62 -4.30 -22.05
N GLU A 246 33.88 -3.87 -22.02
CA GLU A 246 34.64 -3.63 -23.25
C GLU A 246 35.08 -4.96 -23.87
N ASN A 247 34.73 -5.19 -25.14
CA ASN A 247 35.05 -6.41 -25.89
C ASN A 247 34.55 -7.70 -25.19
N PRO A 248 33.22 -7.87 -25.04
CA PRO A 248 32.66 -9.02 -24.34
C PRO A 248 33.06 -10.34 -25.02
N GLU A 249 33.25 -11.37 -24.19
CA GLU A 249 33.37 -12.77 -24.62
C GLU A 249 31.99 -13.31 -25.07
N GLU A 250 31.88 -14.63 -25.26
CA GLU A 250 30.59 -15.26 -25.52
C GLU A 250 29.59 -15.00 -24.36
N LEU A 251 28.32 -14.78 -24.71
CA LEU A 251 27.28 -14.43 -23.73
C LEU A 251 27.11 -15.49 -22.61
N SER A 252 27.44 -16.75 -22.89
CA SER A 252 27.42 -17.87 -21.94
C SER A 252 28.38 -17.66 -20.75
N VAL A 253 29.49 -16.94 -20.96
CA VAL A 253 30.44 -16.57 -19.90
C VAL A 253 29.72 -15.75 -18.82
N TYR A 254 28.82 -14.86 -19.24
CA TYR A 254 28.05 -13.98 -18.37
C TYR A 254 26.70 -14.58 -17.94
N GLY A 255 26.28 -15.72 -18.49
CA GLY A 255 24.93 -16.29 -18.26
C GLY A 255 23.84 -15.49 -18.97
N LEU A 256 24.13 -14.98 -20.18
CA LEU A 256 23.23 -14.11 -20.95
C LEU A 256 22.91 -14.69 -22.34
N ASP A 257 23.22 -15.96 -22.59
CA ASP A 257 23.05 -16.62 -23.89
C ASP A 257 21.62 -17.15 -24.12
N SER A 258 20.86 -17.41 -23.05
CA SER A 258 19.45 -17.80 -23.10
C SER A 258 18.69 -17.34 -21.85
N ASP A 259 17.36 -17.39 -21.89
CA ASP A 259 16.52 -17.13 -20.72
C ASP A 259 16.72 -18.20 -19.64
N GLU A 260 16.97 -19.45 -20.02
CA GLU A 260 17.20 -20.56 -19.10
C GLU A 260 18.52 -20.43 -18.31
N ASN A 261 19.53 -19.79 -18.90
CA ASN A 261 20.83 -19.58 -18.27
C ASN A 261 20.92 -18.25 -17.50
N ALA A 262 19.95 -17.37 -17.68
CA ALA A 262 19.88 -16.10 -16.95
C ALA A 262 19.45 -16.37 -15.51
N THR A 263 20.02 -15.60 -14.57
CA THR A 263 19.61 -15.63 -13.17
C THR A 263 18.18 -15.09 -13.00
N ALA A 264 17.82 -14.10 -13.82
CA ALA A 264 16.44 -13.63 -13.95
C ALA A 264 16.20 -13.03 -15.34
N THR A 265 14.95 -13.03 -15.77
CA THR A 265 14.47 -12.33 -16.96
C THR A 265 13.36 -11.36 -16.59
N ILE A 266 13.36 -10.19 -17.21
CA ILE A 266 12.36 -9.14 -17.02
C ILE A 266 11.76 -8.84 -18.38
N LEU A 267 10.51 -9.21 -18.60
CA LEU A 267 9.74 -8.88 -19.79
C LEU A 267 8.90 -7.64 -19.51
N VAL A 268 9.00 -6.64 -20.38
CA VAL A 268 8.31 -5.35 -20.25
C VAL A 268 7.43 -5.14 -21.47
N ALA A 269 6.13 -4.97 -21.25
CA ALA A 269 5.13 -4.78 -22.29
C ALA A 269 4.56 -3.36 -22.28
N ILE A 270 4.64 -2.67 -23.41
CA ILE A 270 3.99 -1.37 -23.62
C ILE A 270 2.60 -1.58 -24.24
N ASP A 271 2.51 -2.46 -25.23
CA ASP A 271 1.27 -2.88 -25.90
C ASP A 271 1.42 -4.29 -26.47
N GLU A 272 0.44 -4.75 -27.25
CA GLU A 272 0.40 -6.11 -27.81
C GLU A 272 1.52 -6.43 -28.81
N ASP A 273 2.21 -5.40 -29.35
CA ASP A 273 3.26 -5.56 -30.35
C ASP A 273 4.62 -5.01 -29.89
N ASN A 274 4.67 -4.28 -28.76
CA ASN A 274 5.86 -3.61 -28.25
C ASN A 274 6.31 -4.16 -26.90
N PHE A 275 7.30 -5.05 -26.95
CA PHE A 275 7.96 -5.64 -25.78
C PHE A 275 9.46 -5.38 -25.75
N ARG A 276 10.03 -5.40 -24.55
CA ARG A 276 11.48 -5.44 -24.28
C ARG A 276 11.76 -6.52 -23.26
N SER A 277 12.88 -7.22 -23.38
CA SER A 277 13.35 -8.12 -22.33
C SER A 277 14.70 -7.67 -21.80
N ILE A 278 14.90 -7.87 -20.50
CA ILE A 278 16.17 -7.67 -19.82
C ILE A 278 16.56 -9.00 -19.21
N ARG A 279 17.71 -9.54 -19.62
CA ARG A 279 18.31 -10.73 -19.01
C ARG A 279 19.33 -10.29 -17.98
N ILE A 280 19.22 -10.82 -16.76
CA ILE A 280 20.17 -10.63 -15.67
C ILE A 280 21.01 -11.90 -15.56
N GLY A 281 22.31 -11.76 -15.79
CA GLY A 281 23.26 -12.86 -15.79
C GLY A 281 23.91 -13.07 -14.42
N LYS A 282 25.14 -13.59 -14.44
CA LYS A 282 25.93 -13.87 -13.24
C LYS A 282 26.27 -12.60 -12.47
N ALA A 283 26.45 -12.75 -11.16
CA ALA A 283 26.99 -11.71 -10.30
C ALA A 283 28.41 -11.31 -10.75
N LEU A 284 28.74 -10.03 -10.58
CA LEU A 284 30.08 -9.52 -10.79
C LEU A 284 31.05 -10.12 -9.76
N PRO A 285 32.31 -10.40 -10.12
CA PRO A 285 33.29 -11.02 -9.22
C PRO A 285 33.55 -10.24 -7.92
N ASP A 286 33.30 -8.92 -7.92
CA ASP A 286 33.47 -8.03 -6.78
C ASP A 286 32.20 -7.87 -5.92
N GLY A 287 31.10 -8.51 -6.32
CA GLY A 287 29.80 -8.44 -5.65
C GLY A 287 29.06 -7.11 -5.82
N SER A 288 29.54 -6.20 -6.67
CA SER A 288 28.95 -4.86 -6.84
C SER A 288 27.66 -4.83 -7.64
N GLY A 289 27.29 -5.94 -8.30
CA GLY A 289 26.12 -6.02 -9.17
C GLY A 289 26.14 -7.28 -10.03
N TYR A 290 25.52 -7.19 -11.20
CA TYR A 290 25.30 -8.29 -12.14
C TYR A 290 25.61 -7.85 -13.57
N TYR A 291 25.91 -8.83 -14.44
CA TYR A 291 25.87 -8.62 -15.88
C TYR A 291 24.42 -8.56 -16.37
N ALA A 292 24.16 -7.76 -17.40
CA ALA A 292 22.84 -7.64 -17.98
C ALA A 292 22.88 -7.46 -19.50
N LEU A 293 21.82 -7.88 -20.18
CA LEU A 293 21.60 -7.71 -21.61
C LEU A 293 20.16 -7.28 -21.85
N CYS A 294 19.93 -6.35 -22.76
CA CYS A 294 18.59 -5.98 -23.21
C CYS A 294 18.34 -6.53 -24.60
N ASP A 295 17.27 -7.31 -24.75
CA ASP A 295 16.78 -7.73 -26.06
C ASP A 295 15.57 -6.91 -26.47
N ASP A 296 15.51 -6.62 -27.77
CA ASP A 296 14.41 -5.92 -28.41
C ASP A 296 13.93 -6.81 -29.56
N ALA A 297 12.63 -7.13 -29.55
CA ALA A 297 12.00 -7.92 -30.61
C ALA A 297 12.18 -7.31 -32.01
N SER A 298 12.41 -5.99 -32.08
CA SER A 298 12.69 -5.26 -33.33
C SER A 298 14.18 -5.24 -33.72
N ASN A 299 15.07 -5.83 -32.91
CA ASN A 299 16.53 -5.85 -33.09
C ASN A 299 17.15 -4.45 -33.32
N LYS A 300 16.51 -3.40 -32.80
CA LYS A 300 17.02 -2.02 -32.91
C LYS A 300 18.10 -1.71 -31.87
N LEU A 301 18.10 -2.42 -30.74
CA LEU A 301 19.11 -2.27 -29.70
C LEU A 301 20.40 -3.01 -30.05
N LYS A 302 21.55 -2.40 -29.75
CA LYS A 302 22.84 -3.07 -29.88
C LYS A 302 23.01 -4.07 -28.72
N PRO A 303 23.46 -5.31 -28.98
CA PRO A 303 23.67 -6.31 -27.93
C PRO A 303 24.98 -6.01 -27.18
N TYR A 304 24.93 -5.09 -26.21
CA TYR A 304 26.03 -4.88 -25.28
C TYR A 304 25.82 -5.69 -24.00
N VAL A 305 26.93 -6.16 -23.43
CA VAL A 305 26.93 -6.70 -22.08
C VAL A 305 27.14 -5.53 -21.12
N TYR A 306 26.08 -5.20 -20.39
CA TYR A 306 26.06 -4.15 -19.38
C TYR A 306 26.40 -4.71 -18.01
N THR A 307 26.76 -3.81 -17.09
CA THR A 307 26.81 -4.08 -15.66
C THR A 307 25.76 -3.23 -14.95
N THR A 308 25.09 -3.78 -13.95
CA THR A 308 24.05 -3.06 -13.20
C THR A 308 23.92 -3.60 -11.78
N ASN A 309 23.53 -2.72 -10.86
CA ASN A 309 23.15 -3.08 -9.50
C ASN A 309 21.67 -2.82 -9.21
N ALA A 310 20.91 -2.32 -10.19
CA ALA A 310 19.56 -1.83 -9.99
C ALA A 310 18.55 -2.94 -9.70
N TYR A 311 18.80 -4.17 -10.16
CA TYR A 311 17.81 -5.26 -10.15
C TYR A 311 17.96 -6.25 -9.00
N ALA A 312 19.06 -6.17 -8.25
CA ALA A 312 19.41 -7.17 -7.24
C ALA A 312 18.36 -7.28 -6.12
N SER A 313 17.75 -6.15 -5.75
CA SER A 313 16.81 -6.06 -4.64
C SER A 313 15.38 -6.44 -5.01
N PHE A 314 15.10 -6.92 -6.22
CA PHE A 314 13.73 -7.33 -6.60
C PHE A 314 13.66 -8.40 -7.70
N ALA A 315 14.52 -8.37 -8.72
CA ALA A 315 14.46 -9.36 -9.81
C ALA A 315 14.96 -10.75 -9.37
N LEU A 316 15.75 -10.80 -8.30
CA LEU A 316 16.40 -12.00 -7.77
C LEU A 316 15.78 -12.50 -6.46
N MET A 317 14.73 -11.83 -5.97
CA MET A 317 14.07 -12.18 -4.73
C MET A 317 13.02 -13.27 -4.99
N ALA A 318 12.79 -14.15 -4.01
CA ALA A 318 11.65 -15.04 -4.05
C ALA A 318 10.36 -14.22 -4.03
N THR A 319 9.36 -14.64 -4.80
CA THR A 319 8.05 -13.97 -4.83
C THR A 319 7.48 -13.85 -3.41
N GLU A 320 7.59 -14.89 -2.59
CA GLU A 320 7.13 -14.92 -1.20
C GLU A 320 7.83 -13.87 -0.31
N ASP A 321 9.14 -13.66 -0.48
CA ASP A 321 9.91 -12.65 0.27
C ASP A 321 9.54 -11.22 -0.16
N PHE A 322 9.37 -11.01 -1.47
CA PHE A 322 8.94 -9.73 -2.02
C PHE A 322 7.53 -9.38 -1.52
N LEU A 323 6.63 -10.36 -1.58
CA LEU A 323 5.27 -10.24 -1.07
C LEU A 323 5.25 -9.97 0.44
N SER A 324 6.05 -10.69 1.22
CA SER A 324 6.12 -10.50 2.69
C SER A 324 6.66 -9.13 3.10
N ALA A 325 7.55 -8.52 2.29
CA ALA A 325 8.04 -7.16 2.51
C ALA A 325 6.98 -6.08 2.20
N GLU A 326 6.10 -6.33 1.22
CA GLU A 326 5.14 -5.34 0.70
C GLU A 326 3.71 -5.51 1.25
N TYR A 327 3.38 -6.67 1.83
CA TYR A 327 2.09 -6.91 2.47
C TYR A 327 2.06 -6.49 3.93
N GLY A 328 1.39 -5.36 4.17
CA GLY A 328 0.97 -4.95 5.49
C GLY A 328 -0.30 -4.13 5.40
N VAL A 329 -1.19 -4.25 6.38
CA VAL A 329 -2.33 -3.35 6.54
C VAL A 329 -1.79 -1.99 7.00
N LYS A 330 -1.34 -1.14 6.07
CA LYS A 330 -0.92 0.23 6.40
C LYS A 330 -2.16 1.12 6.51
N LEU A 331 -2.60 1.35 7.73
CA LEU A 331 -3.38 2.54 8.08
C LEU A 331 -2.40 3.71 8.14
N ASN A 332 -2.33 4.51 7.07
CA ASN A 332 -1.25 5.48 6.83
C ASN A 332 -1.06 6.52 7.94
N GLU A 333 -2.09 6.87 8.72
CA GLU A 333 -1.97 7.58 9.99
C GLU A 333 -3.03 7.05 10.96
N LEU A 334 -2.60 6.36 12.02
CA LEU A 334 -3.47 5.71 13.01
C LEU A 334 -4.50 6.69 13.61
N THR A 335 -4.09 7.92 13.92
CA THR A 335 -4.94 9.00 14.45
C THR A 335 -6.11 9.37 13.54
N ASP A 336 -5.91 9.41 12.23
CA ASP A 336 -6.97 9.76 11.29
C ASP A 336 -7.93 8.58 11.10
N VAL A 337 -7.44 7.35 11.17
CA VAL A 337 -8.29 6.16 11.07
C VAL A 337 -9.14 5.96 12.32
N TYR A 338 -8.61 6.23 13.52
CA TYR A 338 -9.42 6.29 14.76
C TYR A 338 -10.60 7.27 14.65
N SER A 339 -10.34 8.41 14.00
CA SER A 339 -11.37 9.43 13.76
C SER A 339 -12.45 8.95 12.79
N ALA A 340 -12.10 8.01 11.91
CA ALA A 340 -12.90 7.61 10.76
C ALA A 340 -13.79 6.38 10.97
N ILE A 341 -13.55 5.59 12.01
CA ILE A 341 -14.31 4.33 12.22
C ILE A 341 -15.62 4.63 12.95
N ASP A 342 -16.74 4.22 12.36
CA ASP A 342 -18.09 4.41 12.92
C ASP A 342 -18.58 3.20 13.69
N ASN A 343 -18.24 2.00 13.20
CA ASN A 343 -18.75 0.75 13.75
C ASN A 343 -17.62 -0.29 13.84
N MET A 344 -17.71 -1.16 14.83
CA MET A 344 -16.82 -2.29 15.00
C MET A 344 -17.60 -3.52 15.45
N CYS A 345 -17.18 -4.68 14.99
CA CYS A 345 -17.68 -5.98 15.42
C CYS A 345 -16.51 -6.92 15.73
N ILE A 346 -16.51 -7.51 16.92
CA ILE A 346 -15.49 -8.46 17.37
C ILE A 346 -16.17 -9.82 17.56
N THR A 347 -15.61 -10.86 16.95
CA THR A 347 -16.07 -12.24 17.13
C THR A 347 -14.96 -13.12 17.69
N MET A 348 -15.23 -13.80 18.79
CA MET A 348 -14.27 -14.69 19.46
C MET A 348 -14.98 -15.90 20.03
N ASP A 349 -14.56 -17.11 19.67
CA ASP A 349 -15.19 -18.37 20.12
C ASP A 349 -16.74 -18.35 19.98
N GLY A 350 -17.25 -17.74 18.89
CA GLY A 350 -18.69 -17.62 18.62
C GLY A 350 -19.43 -16.59 19.47
N MET A 351 -18.73 -15.75 20.23
CA MET A 351 -19.27 -14.55 20.88
C MET A 351 -19.12 -13.36 19.94
N GLU A 352 -20.14 -12.50 19.84
CA GLU A 352 -20.11 -11.29 19.01
C GLU A 352 -20.30 -10.04 19.89
N ILE A 353 -19.51 -9.00 19.63
CA ILE A 353 -19.62 -7.69 20.30
C ILE A 353 -19.67 -6.64 19.22
N LYS A 354 -20.71 -5.80 19.22
CA LYS A 354 -20.81 -4.64 18.33
C LYS A 354 -20.59 -3.36 19.11
N LEU A 355 -19.66 -2.53 18.62
CA LEU A 355 -19.40 -1.19 19.11
C LEU A 355 -19.82 -0.18 18.05
N LYS A 356 -20.43 0.91 18.49
CA LYS A 356 -20.75 2.05 17.65
C LYS A 356 -20.17 3.32 18.24
N LYS A 357 -19.46 4.08 17.41
CA LYS A 357 -18.95 5.40 17.77
C LYS A 357 -20.12 6.36 17.95
N LEU A 358 -20.09 7.11 19.03
CA LEU A 358 -21.03 8.22 19.24
C LEU A 358 -20.46 9.44 18.50
N SER A 359 -21.22 9.99 17.57
CA SER A 359 -20.80 11.19 16.84
C SER A 359 -20.75 12.39 17.78
N ASP A 360 -19.66 13.16 17.74
CA ASP A 360 -19.51 14.45 18.41
C ASP A 360 -20.55 15.44 17.88
N GLY A 361 -21.72 15.45 18.48
CA GLY A 361 -22.68 16.54 18.33
C GLY A 361 -22.10 17.79 18.98
N GLU A 362 -21.43 18.62 18.18
CA GLU A 362 -21.12 20.03 18.45
C GLU A 362 -20.45 20.35 19.81
N LYS A 363 -19.20 19.93 20.05
CA LYS A 363 -18.33 20.67 21.00
C LYS A 363 -16.92 20.85 20.45
N LYS A 364 -16.60 22.12 20.19
CA LYS A 364 -15.27 22.63 19.84
C LYS A 364 -14.33 22.48 21.04
N GLU A 365 -13.14 21.97 20.73
CA GLU A 365 -11.88 22.11 21.47
C GLU A 365 -11.78 21.43 22.84
N LEU A 366 -11.59 20.10 22.84
CA LEU A 366 -10.67 19.38 23.72
C LEU A 366 -10.11 18.15 22.97
N PRO A 367 -8.89 17.67 23.28
CA PRO A 367 -8.16 16.71 22.44
C PRO A 367 -8.88 15.36 22.38
N ILE A 368 -9.27 14.98 21.16
CA ILE A 368 -9.56 13.62 20.65
C ILE A 368 -9.94 12.58 21.73
N ASN A 369 -11.15 12.69 22.31
CA ASN A 369 -11.76 11.65 23.12
C ASN A 369 -12.98 11.11 22.38
N TYR A 370 -12.84 9.99 21.67
CA TYR A 370 -13.97 9.34 20.98
C TYR A 370 -14.73 8.43 21.94
N THR A 371 -16.01 8.70 22.17
CA THR A 371 -16.87 7.86 23.02
C THR A 371 -17.53 6.75 22.19
N TRP A 372 -17.47 5.52 22.68
CA TRP A 372 -18.05 4.35 22.02
C TRP A 372 -19.10 3.68 22.90
N LYS A 373 -20.12 3.11 22.24
CA LYS A 373 -21.23 2.38 22.87
C LYS A 373 -21.24 0.93 22.43
N VAL A 374 -21.39 0.01 23.37
CA VAL A 374 -21.77 -1.38 23.08
C VAL A 374 -23.24 -1.43 22.64
N THR A 375 -23.51 -1.87 21.41
CA THR A 375 -24.84 -1.81 20.79
C THR A 375 -25.58 -3.14 20.73
N ASP A 376 -24.87 -4.25 20.89
CA ASP A 376 -25.47 -5.58 20.80
C ASP A 376 -24.81 -6.54 21.79
N PRO A 377 -25.43 -6.72 22.96
CA PRO A 377 -25.04 -7.81 23.81
C PRO A 377 -26.28 -8.56 24.29
N ASP A 378 -27.09 -9.12 23.40
CA ASP A 378 -28.27 -9.93 23.82
C ASP A 378 -27.90 -11.06 24.82
N ARG A 379 -26.61 -11.44 24.90
CA ARG A 379 -26.05 -12.38 25.89
C ARG A 379 -25.49 -11.75 27.19
N TYR A 380 -25.19 -10.45 27.25
CA TYR A 380 -24.53 -9.80 28.40
C TYR A 380 -25.25 -8.57 28.97
N ILE A 381 -26.01 -7.82 28.16
CA ILE A 381 -26.89 -6.73 28.61
C ILE A 381 -28.27 -7.03 28.03
N HIS A 382 -29.25 -7.30 28.90
CA HIS A 382 -30.63 -7.57 28.47
C HIS A 382 -31.11 -6.51 27.48
N SER A 383 -31.82 -6.94 26.43
CA SER A 383 -32.38 -6.21 25.26
C SER A 383 -33.14 -4.89 25.53
N ASN A 384 -33.19 -4.44 26.78
CA ASN A 384 -34.00 -3.37 27.31
C ASN A 384 -33.24 -2.53 28.36
N LYS A 385 -31.91 -2.66 28.48
CA LYS A 385 -31.05 -1.81 29.34
C LYS A 385 -29.92 -1.18 28.53
N GLY A 386 -29.76 0.14 28.64
CA GLY A 386 -28.86 0.93 27.82
C GLY A 386 -27.46 1.14 28.40
N TYR A 387 -26.50 1.36 27.49
CA TYR A 387 -25.17 1.97 27.61
C TYR A 387 -24.19 1.35 28.63
N ALA A 388 -23.41 0.38 28.17
CA ALA A 388 -22.03 0.23 28.65
C ALA A 388 -21.13 1.11 27.79
N LEU A 389 -20.43 2.07 28.41
CA LEU A 389 -19.33 2.79 27.78
C LEU A 389 -18.17 1.81 27.62
N SER A 390 -17.50 1.86 26.48
CA SER A 390 -16.35 0.99 26.28
C SER A 390 -15.10 1.54 26.95
N ASN A 391 -14.22 0.67 27.41
CA ASN A 391 -12.88 1.09 27.84
C ASN A 391 -12.09 1.63 26.63
N PHE A 392 -11.97 2.95 26.54
CA PHE A 392 -11.34 3.67 25.44
C PHE A 392 -9.88 3.24 25.21
N TYR A 393 -9.11 3.05 26.30
CA TYR A 393 -7.71 2.65 26.21
C TYR A 393 -7.58 1.27 25.55
N ASN A 394 -8.41 0.32 25.96
CA ASN A 394 -8.39 -1.03 25.39
C ASN A 394 -8.83 -1.07 23.91
N VAL A 395 -9.77 -0.20 23.50
CA VAL A 395 -10.15 -0.06 22.08
C VAL A 395 -8.97 0.50 21.27
N GLY A 396 -8.28 1.53 21.77
CA GLY A 396 -7.09 2.10 21.14
C GLY A 396 -5.93 1.11 21.03
N ASP A 397 -5.63 0.39 22.12
CA ASP A 397 -4.56 -0.60 22.14
C ASP A 397 -4.83 -1.77 21.18
N MET A 398 -6.08 -2.21 21.08
CA MET A 398 -6.48 -3.22 20.10
C MET A 398 -6.21 -2.79 18.66
N PHE A 399 -6.55 -1.55 18.30
CA PHE A 399 -6.29 -1.05 16.95
C PHE A 399 -4.80 -0.86 16.68
N ASN A 400 -4.04 -0.34 17.65
CA ASN A 400 -2.59 -0.28 17.52
C ASN A 400 -2.03 -1.67 17.22
N ALA A 401 -2.48 -2.68 17.95
CA ALA A 401 -2.06 -4.06 17.73
C ALA A 401 -2.55 -4.64 16.38
N LEU A 402 -3.82 -4.43 15.99
CA LEU A 402 -4.36 -4.88 14.69
C LEU A 402 -3.65 -4.20 13.50
N SER A 403 -3.32 -2.91 13.61
CA SER A 403 -2.59 -2.16 12.58
C SER A 403 -1.11 -2.56 12.49
N ALA A 404 -0.56 -3.10 13.57
CA ALA A 404 0.80 -3.62 13.63
C ALA A 404 0.90 -5.08 13.13
N LEU A 405 -0.22 -5.72 12.76
CA LEU A 405 -0.20 -7.06 12.17
C LEU A 405 0.57 -7.03 10.85
N LYS A 406 1.72 -7.68 10.87
CA LYS A 406 2.54 -7.96 9.69
C LYS A 406 2.83 -9.43 9.67
N SER A 407 2.37 -10.10 8.63
CA SER A 407 2.73 -11.51 8.46
C SER A 407 4.24 -11.63 8.31
N ASP A 408 4.82 -12.64 8.96
CA ASP A 408 6.23 -12.98 8.78
C ASP A 408 6.43 -13.80 7.50
N ASP A 409 5.37 -14.44 6.99
CA ASP A 409 5.42 -15.34 5.84
C ASP A 409 4.03 -15.53 5.20
N ILE A 410 3.93 -15.31 3.89
CA ILE A 410 2.67 -15.48 3.14
C ILE A 410 2.56 -16.93 2.66
N LYS A 411 1.48 -17.61 3.07
CA LYS A 411 1.20 -19.00 2.66
C LYS A 411 0.41 -19.08 1.37
N VAL A 412 -0.57 -18.19 1.19
CA VAL A 412 -1.44 -18.19 0.01
C VAL A 412 -1.81 -16.76 -0.36
N ALA A 413 -1.48 -16.32 -1.57
CA ALA A 413 -1.81 -14.96 -2.01
C ALA A 413 -3.30 -14.78 -2.33
N VAL A 414 -3.93 -15.78 -2.97
CA VAL A 414 -5.36 -15.79 -3.30
C VAL A 414 -6.01 -17.06 -2.76
N PRO A 415 -6.60 -17.00 -1.56
CA PRO A 415 -7.11 -18.20 -0.90
C PRO A 415 -8.40 -18.70 -1.52
N THR A 416 -8.43 -20.01 -1.76
CA THR A 416 -9.64 -20.77 -2.09
C THR A 416 -10.33 -21.27 -0.80
N GLU A 417 -11.54 -21.81 -0.92
CA GLU A 417 -12.22 -22.45 0.22
C GLU A 417 -11.43 -23.65 0.79
N GLU A 418 -10.68 -24.36 -0.06
CA GLU A 418 -9.83 -25.48 0.35
C GLU A 418 -8.63 -24.97 1.18
N ASP A 419 -8.00 -23.88 0.73
CA ASP A 419 -6.89 -23.25 1.47
C ASP A 419 -7.36 -22.74 2.85
N LEU A 420 -8.54 -22.11 2.90
CA LEU A 420 -9.11 -21.67 4.18
C LEU A 420 -9.36 -22.86 5.11
N ALA A 421 -9.77 -24.02 4.60
CA ALA A 421 -9.95 -25.21 5.43
C ALA A 421 -8.61 -25.79 5.92
N GLU A 422 -7.59 -25.82 5.05
CA GLU A 422 -6.25 -26.31 5.38
C GLU A 422 -5.63 -25.54 6.55
N TYR A 423 -5.71 -24.21 6.52
CA TYR A 423 -5.14 -23.35 7.55
C TYR A 423 -6.07 -23.08 8.74
N GLY A 424 -7.18 -23.82 8.86
CA GLY A 424 -8.12 -23.68 9.98
C GLY A 424 -8.89 -22.35 10.01
N LEU A 425 -9.01 -21.71 8.85
CA LEU A 425 -9.67 -20.42 8.62
C LEU A 425 -11.11 -20.56 8.08
N ALA A 426 -11.54 -21.75 7.66
CA ALA A 426 -12.93 -22.03 7.30
C ALA A 426 -13.90 -21.87 8.49
N GLN A 427 -13.40 -22.05 9.72
CA GLN A 427 -14.08 -21.70 10.96
C GLN A 427 -13.11 -20.90 11.83
N PRO A 428 -12.98 -19.59 11.57
CA PRO A 428 -11.96 -18.78 12.21
C PRO A 428 -12.16 -18.78 13.72
N TYR A 429 -11.05 -18.92 14.45
CA TYR A 429 -11.02 -18.86 15.90
C TYR A 429 -11.45 -17.48 16.40
N ARG A 430 -11.01 -16.44 15.67
CA ARG A 430 -11.35 -15.04 15.93
C ARG A 430 -11.57 -14.29 14.63
N SER A 431 -12.42 -13.28 14.68
CA SER A 431 -12.51 -12.30 13.61
C SER A 431 -12.78 -10.90 14.15
N TYR A 432 -12.17 -9.91 13.52
CA TYR A 432 -12.32 -8.49 13.83
C TYR A 432 -12.86 -7.80 12.60
N THR A 433 -13.92 -7.02 12.74
CA THR A 433 -14.55 -6.26 11.65
C THR A 433 -14.69 -4.80 12.07
N TRP A 434 -14.40 -3.86 11.19
CA TRP A 434 -14.62 -2.44 11.44
C TRP A 434 -15.06 -1.71 10.17
N THR A 435 -15.88 -0.69 10.33
CA THR A 435 -16.42 0.12 9.24
C THR A 435 -15.94 1.55 9.36
N VAL A 436 -15.39 2.08 8.26
CA VAL A 436 -14.84 3.43 8.12
C VAL A 436 -15.80 4.29 7.30
N TYR A 437 -16.19 5.44 7.84
CA TYR A 437 -17.13 6.42 7.24
C TYR A 437 -18.43 5.80 6.71
N ASP A 438 -18.90 4.72 7.33
CA ASP A 438 -20.03 3.88 6.86
C ASP A 438 -19.91 3.36 5.40
N VAL A 439 -18.74 3.44 4.76
CA VAL A 439 -18.54 3.12 3.33
C VAL A 439 -17.50 2.03 3.04
N VAL A 440 -16.55 1.80 3.95
CA VAL A 440 -15.55 0.73 3.84
C VAL A 440 -15.65 -0.19 5.03
N THR A 441 -15.82 -1.50 4.83
CA THR A 441 -15.80 -2.51 5.90
C THR A 441 -14.58 -3.40 5.76
N CYS A 442 -13.70 -3.36 6.75
CA CYS A 442 -12.53 -4.23 6.82
C CYS A 442 -12.80 -5.37 7.79
N ARG A 443 -12.27 -6.56 7.50
CA ARG A 443 -12.32 -7.76 8.32
C ARG A 443 -10.96 -8.44 8.38
N VAL A 444 -10.63 -9.00 9.53
CA VAL A 444 -9.47 -9.87 9.73
C VAL A 444 -9.98 -11.13 10.41
N TYR A 445 -9.56 -12.29 9.92
CA TYR A 445 -9.90 -13.61 10.40
C TYR A 445 -8.63 -14.33 10.82
N MET A 446 -8.68 -15.08 11.91
CA MET A 446 -7.51 -15.73 12.49
C MET A 446 -7.83 -17.18 12.89
N SER A 447 -6.89 -18.08 12.63
CA SER A 447 -6.97 -19.50 12.99
C SER A 447 -6.73 -19.72 14.48
N ARG A 448 -6.89 -20.96 14.94
CA ARG A 448 -6.24 -21.41 16.19
C ARG A 448 -4.73 -21.51 15.95
N PRO A 449 -3.89 -21.34 16.99
CA PRO A 449 -2.47 -21.58 16.85
C PRO A 449 -2.23 -23.05 16.48
N ASP A 450 -1.29 -23.28 15.57
CA ASP A 450 -0.83 -24.63 15.22
C ASP A 450 0.04 -25.23 16.35
N THR A 451 0.63 -26.40 16.10
CA THR A 451 1.50 -27.09 17.08
C THR A 451 2.76 -26.31 17.43
N ASP A 452 3.19 -25.42 16.54
CA ASP A 452 4.38 -24.57 16.68
C ASP A 452 4.02 -23.17 17.20
N SER A 453 2.76 -22.97 17.60
CA SER A 453 2.22 -21.68 18.06
C SER A 453 2.22 -20.59 16.98
N ASN A 454 2.01 -20.97 15.72
CA ASN A 454 1.77 -20.02 14.63
C ASN A 454 0.27 -19.80 14.44
N PHE A 455 -0.12 -18.55 14.25
CA PHE A 455 -1.45 -18.18 13.80
C PHE A 455 -1.44 -17.98 12.28
N TYR A 456 -2.49 -18.43 11.61
CA TYR A 456 -2.78 -18.06 10.24
C TYR A 456 -3.88 -17.00 10.24
N LEU A 457 -3.77 -16.04 9.33
CA LEU A 457 -4.74 -14.95 9.21
C LEU A 457 -4.98 -14.57 7.76
N TYR A 458 -6.17 -14.08 7.47
CA TYR A 458 -6.48 -13.41 6.21
C TYR A 458 -7.41 -12.23 6.48
N GLY A 459 -7.42 -11.26 5.58
CA GLY A 459 -8.31 -10.11 5.68
C GLY A 459 -9.28 -10.00 4.51
N VAL A 460 -10.34 -9.24 4.69
CA VAL A 460 -11.33 -8.95 3.65
C VAL A 460 -11.70 -7.47 3.75
N ILE A 461 -11.74 -6.77 2.63
CA ILE A 461 -12.15 -5.36 2.55
C ILE A 461 -13.33 -5.28 1.59
N ASP A 462 -14.46 -4.80 2.09
CA ASP A 462 -15.58 -4.37 1.27
C ASP A 462 -15.56 -2.85 1.14
N TYR A 463 -15.72 -2.33 -0.06
CA TYR A 463 -15.94 -0.89 -0.25
C TYR A 463 -17.03 -0.63 -1.29
N TYR A 464 -17.75 0.46 -1.10
CA TYR A 464 -18.78 0.93 -2.02
C TYR A 464 -18.22 2.02 -2.94
N ASP A 465 -18.36 1.85 -4.25
CA ASP A 465 -18.02 2.88 -5.24
C ASP A 465 -19.28 3.62 -5.68
N GLU A 466 -19.42 4.86 -5.19
CA GLU A 466 -20.53 5.75 -5.54
C GLU A 466 -20.65 6.02 -7.06
N LYS A 467 -19.54 5.95 -7.81
CA LYS A 467 -19.56 6.23 -9.25
C LYS A 467 -20.13 5.07 -10.05
N THR A 468 -19.96 3.84 -9.56
CA THR A 468 -20.43 2.63 -10.22
C THR A 468 -21.64 1.98 -9.54
N ASP A 469 -22.11 2.54 -8.42
CA ASP A 469 -23.23 2.03 -7.63
C ASP A 469 -23.07 0.54 -7.31
N SER A 470 -21.85 0.16 -6.94
CA SER A 470 -21.43 -1.24 -6.79
C SER A 470 -20.55 -1.41 -5.56
N THR A 471 -20.74 -2.54 -4.86
CA THR A 471 -19.86 -2.99 -3.78
C THR A 471 -18.81 -3.94 -4.34
N TYR A 472 -17.56 -3.71 -3.99
CA TYR A 472 -16.43 -4.56 -4.32
C TYR A 472 -15.93 -5.21 -3.03
N THR A 473 -15.57 -6.49 -3.12
CA THR A 473 -15.00 -7.27 -2.02
C THR A 473 -13.64 -7.78 -2.43
N GLU A 474 -12.63 -7.43 -1.65
CA GLU A 474 -11.25 -7.85 -1.82
C GLU A 474 -10.87 -8.77 -0.65
N THR A 475 -10.34 -9.95 -0.95
CA THR A 475 -9.80 -10.89 0.05
C THR A 475 -8.28 -10.83 0.02
N LEU A 476 -7.70 -10.34 1.12
CA LEU A 476 -6.26 -10.37 1.37
C LEU A 476 -5.81 -11.84 1.55
N GLY A 477 -4.58 -12.16 1.15
CA GLY A 477 -4.00 -13.51 1.27
C GLY A 477 -3.88 -14.04 2.70
N ILE A 478 -3.58 -15.35 2.81
CA ILE A 478 -3.30 -16.04 4.07
C ILE A 478 -1.84 -15.79 4.45
N GLY A 479 -1.66 -15.06 5.54
CA GLY A 479 -0.38 -14.85 6.21
C GLY A 479 -0.22 -15.74 7.44
N MET A 480 1.03 -16.10 7.74
CA MET A 480 1.45 -16.76 8.97
C MET A 480 2.08 -15.73 9.92
N LEU A 481 1.77 -15.87 11.21
CA LEU A 481 2.30 -15.08 12.32
C LEU A 481 2.76 -16.03 13.44
N PRO A 482 4.07 -16.15 13.70
CA PRO A 482 4.53 -16.90 14.86
C PRO A 482 4.24 -16.12 16.14
N THR A 483 3.92 -16.81 17.24
CA THR A 483 3.74 -16.14 18.55
C THR A 483 5.02 -15.42 19.01
N SER A 484 6.19 -15.82 18.52
CA SER A 484 7.45 -15.11 18.79
C SER A 484 7.62 -13.80 18.02
N ALA A 485 6.79 -13.51 17.02
CA ALA A 485 6.84 -12.26 16.25
C ALA A 485 6.45 -11.03 17.10
N PHE A 486 5.71 -11.26 18.18
CA PHE A 486 5.33 -10.19 19.10
C PHE A 486 6.56 -9.75 19.90
N ARG A 487 7.14 -8.61 19.52
CA ARG A 487 8.40 -8.11 20.10
C ARG A 487 8.21 -7.46 21.48
N ASN A 488 6.97 -7.20 21.87
CA ASN A 488 6.54 -6.71 23.18
C ASN A 488 5.11 -7.20 23.51
N GLU A 489 4.79 -7.26 24.81
CA GLU A 489 3.47 -7.68 25.32
C GLU A 489 2.33 -6.82 24.74
N ASP A 490 2.59 -5.55 24.41
CA ASP A 490 1.62 -4.64 23.80
C ASP A 490 1.16 -5.08 22.40
N GLN A 491 1.96 -5.84 21.65
CA GLN A 491 1.56 -6.37 20.34
C GLN A 491 0.72 -7.64 20.47
N VAL A 492 0.83 -8.38 21.58
CA VAL A 492 0.04 -9.59 21.86
C VAL A 492 -1.35 -9.23 22.39
N CYS A 493 -1.54 -7.99 22.89
CA CYS A 493 -2.72 -7.59 23.68
C CYS A 493 -4.06 -7.86 22.97
N TYR A 494 -4.10 -7.82 21.63
CA TYR A 494 -5.31 -8.11 20.87
C TYR A 494 -5.78 -9.58 21.00
N MET A 495 -4.85 -10.49 21.26
CA MET A 495 -5.13 -11.90 21.53
C MET A 495 -5.61 -12.15 22.96
N ASP A 496 -5.44 -11.19 23.87
CA ASP A 496 -5.89 -11.31 25.26
C ASP A 496 -7.19 -10.57 25.55
N PHE A 497 -7.72 -9.78 24.60
CA PHE A 497 -9.00 -9.12 24.80
C PHE A 497 -10.16 -10.11 24.88
N THR A 498 -10.97 -9.95 25.91
CA THR A 498 -12.26 -10.61 26.09
C THR A 498 -13.37 -9.56 26.01
N PRO A 499 -14.65 -9.95 25.91
CA PRO A 499 -15.74 -8.98 25.93
C PRO A 499 -15.73 -8.01 27.12
N LEU A 500 -15.23 -8.45 28.27
CA LEU A 500 -15.11 -7.64 29.49
C LEU A 500 -14.03 -6.56 29.38
N ASN A 501 -13.02 -6.75 28.53
CA ASN A 501 -11.99 -5.74 28.31
C ASN A 501 -12.55 -4.51 27.60
N PHE A 502 -13.63 -4.65 26.84
CA PHE A 502 -14.26 -3.56 26.10
C PHE A 502 -15.39 -2.88 26.88
N ILE A 503 -15.66 -3.29 28.12
CA ILE A 503 -16.60 -2.62 29.01
C ILE A 503 -15.78 -1.78 29.98
N ASP A 504 -16.20 -0.54 30.26
CA ASP A 504 -15.59 0.22 31.35
C ASP A 504 -15.92 -0.47 32.69
N ASN A 505 -14.97 -1.28 33.15
CA ASN A 505 -15.05 -2.08 34.36
C ASN A 505 -15.23 -1.25 35.64
N LYS A 506 -15.00 0.07 35.58
CA LYS A 506 -15.13 0.94 36.74
C LYS A 506 -16.56 1.32 37.08
N LEU A 507 -17.51 1.13 36.15
CA LEU A 507 -18.81 1.77 36.31
C LEU A 507 -19.88 0.87 36.92
N PHE A 508 -20.13 -0.40 36.51
CA PHE A 508 -21.32 -1.12 37.01
C PHE A 508 -21.28 -2.66 37.08
N THR A 509 -20.11 -3.33 37.07
CA THR A 509 -20.11 -4.82 37.05
C THR A 509 -19.02 -5.46 37.89
N ASP A 510 -19.24 -5.57 39.19
CA ASP A 510 -18.54 -6.58 39.98
C ASP A 510 -19.41 -7.85 40.10
N TYR A 511 -18.83 -9.01 39.79
CA TYR A 511 -19.44 -10.28 40.15
C TYR A 511 -19.40 -10.40 41.67
N VAL A 512 -20.55 -10.46 42.34
CA VAL A 512 -20.61 -10.44 43.82
C VAL A 512 -19.69 -11.47 44.49
N LYS A 513 -19.37 -12.60 43.81
CA LYS A 513 -18.42 -13.59 44.33
C LYS A 513 -16.96 -13.10 44.42
N ALA A 514 -16.58 -12.08 43.66
CA ALA A 514 -15.26 -11.45 43.74
C ALA A 514 -15.16 -10.41 44.88
N VAL A 515 -16.30 -9.90 45.36
CA VAL A 515 -16.36 -8.93 46.45
C VAL A 515 -16.22 -9.66 47.80
N ASP A 516 -15.32 -9.18 48.65
CA ASP A 516 -15.09 -9.71 50.00
C ASP A 516 -15.86 -8.91 51.05
N LYS A 517 -15.82 -7.58 50.94
CA LYS A 517 -16.58 -6.66 51.78
C LYS A 517 -17.09 -5.46 50.98
N ILE A 518 -18.21 -4.90 51.44
CA ILE A 518 -18.78 -3.63 51.00
C ILE A 518 -18.80 -2.73 52.22
N SER A 519 -18.06 -1.63 52.19
CA SER A 519 -18.09 -0.61 53.23
C SER A 519 -18.94 0.55 52.77
N ILE A 520 -19.90 0.97 53.58
CA ILE A 520 -20.81 2.06 53.24
C ILE A 520 -20.67 3.12 54.29
N THR A 521 -20.29 4.31 53.87
CA THR A 521 -20.20 5.48 54.74
C THR A 521 -21.28 6.46 54.37
N LYS A 522 -22.15 6.77 55.32
CA LYS A 522 -23.22 7.76 55.19
C LYS A 522 -23.29 8.57 56.46
N ASP A 523 -23.42 9.89 56.35
CA ASP A 523 -23.52 10.80 57.51
C ASP A 523 -22.37 10.64 58.53
N GLY A 524 -21.18 10.21 58.08
CA GLY A 524 -20.00 9.97 58.91
C GLY A 524 -19.96 8.62 59.65
N GLU A 525 -20.99 7.77 59.48
CA GLU A 525 -21.02 6.41 60.03
C GLU A 525 -20.72 5.38 58.93
N THR A 526 -19.84 4.43 59.23
CA THR A 526 -19.44 3.36 58.29
C THR A 526 -19.93 2.00 58.76
N HIS A 527 -20.68 1.32 57.90
CA HIS A 527 -21.13 -0.06 58.11
C HIS A 527 -20.51 -1.00 57.08
N ILE A 528 -20.22 -2.24 57.49
CA ILE A 528 -19.46 -3.19 56.67
C ILE A 528 -20.27 -4.46 56.43
N PHE A 529 -20.64 -4.70 55.18
CA PHE A 529 -21.17 -5.98 54.73
C PHE A 529 -20.02 -6.91 54.35
N ARG A 530 -20.02 -8.16 54.84
CA ARG A 530 -19.02 -9.18 54.48
C ARG A 530 -19.70 -10.43 53.96
N PHE A 531 -19.04 -11.08 52.99
CA PHE A 531 -19.52 -12.33 52.40
C PHE A 531 -18.72 -13.53 52.90
N GLU A 532 -19.41 -14.55 53.42
CA GLU A 532 -18.81 -15.84 53.77
C GLU A 532 -18.82 -16.74 52.51
N LYS A 533 -17.65 -17.18 52.05
CA LYS A 533 -17.49 -18.03 50.85
C LYS A 533 -17.12 -19.46 51.25
N ASN A 534 -17.63 -20.47 50.51
CA ASN A 534 -17.19 -21.86 50.66
C ASN A 534 -15.85 -22.11 49.93
N ALA A 535 -15.36 -23.35 49.95
CA ALA A 535 -14.11 -23.74 49.30
C ALA A 535 -14.15 -23.55 47.77
N GLU A 536 -15.35 -23.57 47.17
CA GLU A 536 -15.61 -23.34 45.75
C GLU A 536 -15.80 -21.85 45.41
N GLY A 537 -15.71 -20.95 46.39
CA GLY A 537 -15.87 -19.50 46.21
C GLY A 537 -17.33 -19.01 46.14
N ASP A 538 -18.31 -19.88 46.38
CA ASP A 538 -19.72 -19.51 46.47
C ASP A 538 -20.05 -18.81 47.78
N ILE A 539 -20.81 -17.72 47.69
CA ILE A 539 -21.30 -17.00 48.87
C ILE A 539 -22.39 -17.83 49.55
N THR A 540 -22.13 -18.20 50.79
CA THR A 540 -23.00 -19.05 51.62
C THR A 540 -23.73 -18.27 52.73
N ALA A 541 -23.17 -17.14 53.16
CA ALA A 541 -23.81 -16.23 54.11
C ALA A 541 -23.30 -14.80 53.93
N ALA A 542 -24.01 -13.85 54.54
CA ALA A 542 -23.59 -12.47 54.64
C ALA A 542 -23.68 -11.99 56.10
N THR A 543 -22.76 -11.12 56.49
CA THR A 543 -22.80 -10.42 57.78
C THR A 543 -22.81 -8.91 57.56
N LEU A 544 -23.50 -8.21 58.45
CA LEU A 544 -23.45 -6.76 58.56
C LEU A 544 -22.79 -6.42 59.90
N ASP A 545 -21.69 -5.68 59.83
CA ASP A 545 -20.72 -5.38 60.90
C ASP A 545 -20.15 -6.61 61.58
N ASN A 546 -20.97 -7.36 62.34
CA ASN A 546 -20.67 -8.65 62.95
C ASN A 546 -21.91 -9.57 63.13
N GLY A 547 -23.10 -9.15 62.69
CA GLY A 547 -24.34 -9.90 62.81
C GLY A 547 -24.71 -10.61 61.50
N ARG A 548 -25.29 -11.82 61.57
CA ARG A 548 -25.81 -12.48 60.36
C ARG A 548 -26.99 -11.71 59.78
N THR A 549 -27.01 -11.59 58.46
CA THR A 549 -28.10 -10.96 57.71
C THR A 549 -28.58 -11.87 56.59
N ASP A 550 -29.77 -11.58 56.05
CA ASP A 550 -30.36 -12.35 54.97
C ASP A 550 -29.54 -12.18 53.68
N LEU A 551 -28.93 -13.27 53.22
CA LEU A 551 -28.07 -13.27 52.03
C LEU A 551 -28.81 -12.82 50.77
N GLN A 552 -30.10 -13.14 50.64
CA GLN A 552 -30.88 -12.71 49.47
C GLN A 552 -31.13 -11.21 49.49
N SER A 553 -31.39 -10.62 50.65
CA SER A 553 -31.55 -9.17 50.83
C SER A 553 -30.25 -8.43 50.56
N VAL A 554 -29.09 -8.95 51.00
CA VAL A 554 -27.79 -8.36 50.65
C VAL A 554 -27.49 -8.48 49.15
N ARG A 555 -27.87 -9.59 48.50
CA ARG A 555 -27.76 -9.72 47.04
C ARG A 555 -28.65 -8.72 46.29
N ARG A 556 -29.86 -8.46 46.77
CA ARG A 556 -30.75 -7.43 46.19
C ARG A 556 -30.17 -6.04 46.39
N PHE A 557 -29.70 -5.75 47.58
CA PHE A 557 -29.02 -4.50 47.86
C PHE A 557 -27.79 -4.29 46.97
N TYR A 558 -27.01 -5.35 46.74
CA TYR A 558 -25.91 -5.30 45.80
C TYR A 558 -26.36 -5.01 44.36
N VAL A 559 -27.50 -5.56 43.94
CA VAL A 559 -28.13 -5.20 42.65
C VAL A 559 -28.48 -3.72 42.61
N ASP A 560 -28.99 -3.14 43.70
CA ASP A 560 -29.27 -1.71 43.79
C ASP A 560 -28.00 -0.87 43.67
N ILE A 561 -26.86 -1.32 44.23
CA ILE A 561 -25.56 -0.62 44.12
C ILE A 561 -25.07 -0.54 42.66
N ILE A 562 -25.25 -1.62 41.88
CA ILE A 562 -24.84 -1.67 40.47
C ILE A 562 -25.93 -1.18 39.50
N HIS A 563 -27.09 -0.78 40.01
CA HIS A 563 -28.22 -0.30 39.22
C HIS A 563 -28.07 1.10 38.63
N PRO A 564 -27.40 2.07 39.29
CA PRO A 564 -27.45 3.45 38.83
C PRO A 564 -26.97 3.60 37.40
N VAL A 565 -27.57 4.54 36.67
CA VAL A 565 -27.23 4.76 35.27
C VAL A 565 -26.66 6.16 35.14
N ILE A 566 -25.51 6.26 34.46
CA ILE A 566 -24.99 7.58 34.08
C ILE A 566 -25.92 8.21 33.04
N ILE A 567 -26.36 9.42 33.35
CA ILE A 567 -27.25 10.22 32.50
C ILE A 567 -26.47 11.30 31.75
N GLY A 568 -25.29 11.67 32.25
CA GLY A 568 -24.38 12.59 31.58
C GLY A 568 -23.14 12.90 32.43
N GLU A 569 -22.31 13.81 31.95
CA GLU A 569 -21.11 14.29 32.63
C GLU A 569 -21.37 15.63 33.35
N HIS A 570 -20.66 15.85 34.45
CA HIS A 570 -20.69 17.13 35.17
C HIS A 570 -19.65 18.10 34.63
N GLU A 571 -20.11 19.22 34.07
CA GLU A 571 -19.27 20.39 33.80
C GLU A 571 -19.37 21.36 34.99
N GLY A 572 -18.33 21.48 35.82
CA GLY A 572 -18.31 22.41 36.98
C GLY A 572 -17.31 22.06 38.08
N GLU A 573 -17.25 22.90 39.12
CA GLU A 573 -16.48 22.63 40.34
C GLU A 573 -17.10 21.47 41.12
N VAL A 574 -16.26 20.53 41.58
CA VAL A 574 -16.66 19.42 42.43
C VAL A 574 -17.28 19.96 43.72
N PRO A 575 -18.53 19.60 44.05
CA PRO A 575 -19.13 20.05 45.30
C PRO A 575 -18.38 19.47 46.50
N ASP A 576 -18.16 20.29 47.53
CA ASP A 576 -17.58 19.85 48.79
C ASP A 576 -18.55 18.95 49.57
N GLY A 577 -18.07 17.77 49.97
CA GLY A 577 -18.81 16.80 50.78
C GLY A 577 -19.23 15.55 50.00
N VAL A 578 -19.45 14.46 50.74
CA VAL A 578 -19.90 13.16 50.21
C VAL A 578 -21.12 12.73 51.02
N ASP A 579 -22.25 12.52 50.35
CA ASP A 579 -23.50 12.09 51.01
C ASP A 579 -23.49 10.58 51.25
N LEU A 580 -22.95 9.83 50.29
CA LEU A 580 -22.84 8.38 50.36
C LEU A 580 -21.52 7.95 49.71
N SER A 581 -20.71 7.22 50.45
CA SER A 581 -19.51 6.57 49.94
C SER A 581 -19.69 5.06 50.01
N ILE A 582 -19.45 4.36 48.90
CA ILE A 582 -19.52 2.91 48.82
C ILE A 582 -18.16 2.39 48.38
N THR A 583 -17.49 1.66 49.25
CA THR A 583 -16.21 1.00 48.95
C THR A 583 -16.39 -0.50 48.80
N LEU A 584 -16.08 -1.00 47.60
CA LEU A 584 -16.01 -2.42 47.29
C LEU A 584 -14.56 -2.91 47.46
N THR A 585 -14.35 -4.00 48.20
CA THR A 585 -13.02 -4.59 48.38
C THR A 585 -12.95 -6.01 47.84
N ARG A 586 -11.86 -6.31 47.13
CA ARG A 586 -11.58 -7.58 46.44
C ARG A 586 -10.12 -7.96 46.70
N GLY A 587 -9.85 -8.89 47.61
CA GLY A 587 -8.49 -9.16 48.07
C GLY A 587 -7.82 -7.89 48.60
N ASP A 588 -6.77 -7.46 47.90
CA ASP A 588 -6.01 -6.24 48.22
C ASP A 588 -6.51 -4.99 47.46
N ASP A 589 -7.44 -5.14 46.50
CA ASP A 589 -7.97 -4.04 45.69
C ASP A 589 -9.21 -3.40 46.34
N GLU A 590 -9.27 -2.07 46.35
CA GLU A 590 -10.44 -1.30 46.78
C GLU A 590 -10.92 -0.33 45.67
N THR A 591 -12.24 -0.19 45.55
CA THR A 591 -12.89 0.78 44.65
C THR A 591 -13.97 1.52 45.42
N THR A 592 -13.83 2.84 45.52
CA THR A 592 -14.75 3.73 46.21
C THR A 592 -15.59 4.51 45.21
N ILE A 593 -16.90 4.52 45.39
CA ILE A 593 -17.83 5.35 44.65
C ILE A 593 -18.42 6.37 45.62
N ASP A 594 -18.19 7.65 45.34
CA ASP A 594 -18.69 8.75 46.16
C ASP A 594 -19.84 9.45 45.44
N TYR A 595 -20.97 9.57 46.12
CA TYR A 595 -22.16 10.27 45.65
C TYR A 595 -22.35 11.56 46.44
N THR A 596 -22.54 12.65 45.71
CA THR A 596 -22.84 13.98 46.26
C THR A 596 -24.07 14.54 45.56
N ARG A 597 -25.14 14.73 46.31
CA ARG A 597 -26.40 15.24 45.80
C ARG A 597 -26.22 16.71 45.40
N LEU A 598 -26.56 17.01 44.17
CA LEU A 598 -26.52 18.39 43.69
C LEU A 598 -27.85 19.11 43.88
N ASN A 599 -28.94 18.41 43.57
CA ASN A 599 -30.29 18.94 43.67
C ASN A 599 -31.30 17.81 43.84
N SER A 600 -32.60 18.11 43.67
CA SER A 600 -33.67 17.13 43.85
C SER A 600 -33.64 15.99 42.81
N VAL A 601 -32.96 16.17 41.67
CA VAL A 601 -32.96 15.24 40.53
C VAL A 601 -31.57 14.71 40.20
N GLN A 602 -30.50 15.48 40.44
CA GLN A 602 -29.15 15.12 40.04
C GLN A 602 -28.27 14.78 41.23
N VAL A 603 -27.54 13.68 41.08
CA VAL A 603 -26.48 13.24 42.00
C VAL A 603 -25.18 13.19 41.21
N TYR A 604 -24.17 13.87 41.74
CA TYR A 604 -22.80 13.78 41.27
C TYR A 604 -22.16 12.50 41.80
N ALA A 605 -21.49 11.74 40.93
CA ALA A 605 -20.81 10.51 41.29
C ALA A 605 -19.34 10.54 40.82
N THR A 606 -18.42 10.09 41.69
CA THR A 606 -17.01 9.88 41.35
C THR A 606 -16.59 8.47 41.69
N VAL A 607 -15.56 7.97 41.01
CA VAL A 607 -14.97 6.65 41.27
C VAL A 607 -13.51 6.85 41.64
N ASN A 608 -13.13 6.45 42.85
CA ASN A 608 -11.80 6.68 43.46
C ASN A 608 -11.38 8.17 43.44
N GLY A 609 -12.34 9.08 43.63
CA GLY A 609 -12.11 10.52 43.52
C GLY A 609 -11.78 11.01 42.10
N GLN A 610 -11.95 10.16 41.09
CA GLN A 610 -11.73 10.48 39.67
C GLN A 610 -13.05 10.45 38.89
N GLY A 611 -13.11 11.26 37.83
CA GLY A 611 -14.30 11.40 36.99
C GLY A 611 -15.33 12.38 37.55
N GLY A 612 -16.44 12.54 36.82
CA GLY A 612 -17.52 13.44 37.21
C GLY A 612 -18.79 13.18 36.43
N TYR A 613 -19.64 12.32 36.99
CA TYR A 613 -20.87 11.86 36.32
C TYR A 613 -22.10 12.35 37.05
N TYR A 614 -23.21 12.49 36.32
CA TYR A 614 -24.52 12.62 36.91
C TYR A 614 -25.35 11.37 36.72
N ILE A 615 -25.98 10.94 37.80
CA ILE A 615 -27.06 9.97 37.82
C ILE A 615 -28.35 10.66 38.28
N ASN A 616 -29.50 10.03 38.04
CA ASN A 616 -30.75 10.52 38.64
C ASN A 616 -30.74 10.18 40.13
N TYR A 617 -31.24 11.09 40.97
CA TYR A 617 -31.49 10.80 42.38
C TYR A 617 -32.44 9.61 42.55
N ASP A 618 -33.36 9.39 41.61
CA ASP A 618 -34.25 8.22 41.58
C ASP A 618 -33.47 6.89 41.50
N ASP A 619 -32.23 6.90 41.01
CA ASP A 619 -31.36 5.73 40.97
C ASP A 619 -30.58 5.53 42.28
N LEU A 620 -30.35 6.60 43.06
CA LEU A 620 -29.70 6.56 44.37
C LEU A 620 -30.68 6.17 45.49
N ALA A 621 -31.95 6.54 45.36
CA ALA A 621 -32.98 6.30 46.38
C ALA A 621 -33.12 4.81 46.76
N PRO A 622 -33.17 3.85 45.83
CA PRO A 622 -33.22 2.42 46.15
C PRO A 622 -32.03 1.94 46.97
N ILE A 623 -30.82 2.45 46.69
CA ILE A 623 -29.61 2.12 47.46
C ILE A 623 -29.79 2.56 48.91
N LEU A 624 -30.23 3.79 49.14
CA LEU A 624 -30.43 4.34 50.48
C LEU A 624 -31.54 3.62 51.24
N GLU A 625 -32.64 3.27 50.57
CA GLU A 625 -33.76 2.54 51.15
C GLU A 625 -33.36 1.11 51.55
N SER A 626 -32.76 0.36 50.62
CA SER A 626 -32.28 -1.01 50.87
C SER A 626 -31.21 -1.05 51.95
N TYR A 627 -30.31 -0.07 51.96
CA TYR A 627 -29.30 0.09 53.01
C TYR A 627 -29.96 0.25 54.39
N GLN A 628 -30.94 1.17 54.52
CA GLN A 628 -31.64 1.38 55.80
C GLN A 628 -32.42 0.15 56.24
N ILE A 629 -33.11 -0.54 55.33
CA ILE A 629 -33.83 -1.78 55.62
C ILE A 629 -32.88 -2.84 56.19
N LEU A 630 -31.67 -2.96 55.64
CA LEU A 630 -30.67 -3.91 56.13
C LEU A 630 -30.11 -3.52 57.51
N LEU A 631 -29.89 -2.23 57.78
CA LEU A 631 -29.50 -1.75 59.12
C LEU A 631 -30.57 -2.08 60.17
N ASP A 632 -31.84 -1.95 59.81
CA ASP A 632 -32.98 -2.25 60.69
C ASP A 632 -33.23 -3.77 60.85
N GLY A 633 -32.45 -4.62 60.18
CA GLY A 633 -32.60 -6.08 60.19
C GLY A 633 -33.80 -6.58 59.38
N GLY A 634 -34.32 -5.77 58.46
CA GLY A 634 -35.43 -6.09 57.58
C GLY A 634 -35.04 -6.91 56.35
N ILE A 635 -36.05 -7.21 55.53
CA ILE A 635 -35.88 -7.93 54.25
C ILE A 635 -36.03 -6.92 53.12
N VAL A 636 -35.01 -6.81 52.27
CA VAL A 636 -35.04 -5.91 51.10
C VAL A 636 -36.08 -6.45 50.11
N PRO A 637 -37.11 -5.66 49.73
CA PRO A 637 -38.16 -6.10 48.82
C PRO A 637 -37.62 -6.36 47.41
N ARG A 638 -38.47 -6.92 46.55
CA ARG A 638 -38.08 -7.44 45.24
C ARG A 638 -38.46 -6.49 44.12
#